data_AF-A0A7M4FY65-F1
#
_entry.id   AF-A0A7M4FY65-F1
#
_cell.length_a   1.000
_cell.length_b   1.000
_cell.length_c   1.000
_cell.angle_alpha   90.00
_cell.angle_beta   90.00
_cell.angle_gamma   90.00
#
_symmetry.space_group_name_H-M   'P 1'
#
loop_
_entity.id
_entity.type
_entity.pdbx_description
1 polymer ?
#
loop_
_entity_poly.entity_id
_entity_poly.type
_entity_poly.pdbx_seq_one_letter_code
_entity_poly.pdbx_strand_id
1 'polypeptide(L)'
;MPGAPQCCVVVPSAASHVPHQMAPGRGSTRTAAVGGGALCRVACAHVQLLSYLSLFAGFYGRPCSMEQRRLLFQWLKHWGLNCYMYAPKDELKHRLLWREPYTEHEAAQLASLATAAQEQGVELVFAISAGQDMVFSSASDRLLLQRKLRQVAAAGCSSFALLFDDIDPGLCQADRTIFPSLAQAQAAVANEAYRALGQPPVFLFCPTEYCSALCSPSPSHSHYLLTLGQELLPGIGIIWTGPKVVSRELSPALLEEVEGVLGRSPVIWDNLYANDYDCRRVFLGPFTGRSPGLMSRLRGLLLNPNGELQANYVPLHTLGTWLRCSQQGHGARTGTSMASSAPGTQLPASEPREEPSYSPQEALDQALRDWEAEIRQQVSDPGTGGRVHTMAARGPGSRGAWAGLGTRGPWDVAANSCQSPPVPAASGASTSLDTARPGAHVTNAIQSPAVLVADGVGTELSPTLPLANSIDAGSDPPWAQAESSPAKGLGLGLEELRLLVELFYLPYTHGAQATQLLQHFRWLQANRHGARAPGRASDEEQWQHRAWAFQQLCTRICCLHGRFVSCASRALCYDLHRYLWDLRTVVLAAHAFALWLGCQSSAAALALARDVEPWVRHGGLSGELQALLPVGNSCELFHYPPPLVPSSQHYTLRPLLPQDQQSWGAGMREMGRCPWPSYALALADRLLGSFLRLSPEYMFVLEDTAGPCGYAAGALHVQSFLQQREHIWLPTMRLKYPRTPDGGTVGEAVMSFQAEPLAVPPAVLQRFPSLVQLGTAPRVRDPGAARGLAIALLSALRASGSRGVFCEVSTAQHHQLHFYGKLGFVTLPGGQAHGPRTQLLGRLL
;
A
#
# COMPACT_ATOMS: atom_id res chain seq x y z
N MET A 1 56.66 -53.73 -10.04
CA MET A 1 57.88 -54.17 -9.33
C MET A 1 58.14 -53.17 -8.21
N PRO A 2 58.37 -53.63 -6.97
CA PRO A 2 57.76 -53.06 -5.77
C PRO A 2 58.78 -52.47 -4.78
N GLY A 3 58.29 -51.86 -3.69
CA GLY A 3 59.15 -51.63 -2.53
C GLY A 3 58.57 -50.70 -1.45
N ALA A 4 57.60 -51.20 -0.68
CA ALA A 4 57.59 -50.89 0.76
C ALA A 4 58.67 -51.78 1.43
N PRO A 5 59.22 -51.40 2.60
CA PRO A 5 58.62 -51.89 3.84
C PRO A 5 58.71 -50.95 5.06
N GLN A 6 57.89 -51.32 6.05
CA GLN A 6 57.88 -50.87 7.45
C GLN A 6 59.13 -51.30 8.22
N CYS A 7 59.49 -50.61 9.31
CA CYS A 7 59.77 -51.24 10.60
C CYS A 7 59.87 -50.24 11.77
N CYS A 8 59.49 -50.73 12.94
CA CYS A 8 59.23 -50.06 14.21
C CYS A 8 60.47 -49.77 15.09
N VAL A 9 60.18 -49.13 16.23
CA VAL A 9 60.60 -49.43 17.63
C VAL A 9 61.40 -48.31 18.36
N VAL A 10 60.88 -47.98 19.56
CA VAL A 10 61.55 -47.70 20.86
C VAL A 10 61.30 -46.31 21.46
N VAL A 11 60.62 -46.35 22.62
CA VAL A 11 60.44 -45.31 23.66
C VAL A 11 61.61 -45.41 24.67
N PRO A 12 61.93 -44.35 25.43
CA PRO A 12 61.81 -44.52 26.88
C PRO A 12 61.17 -43.34 27.64
N SER A 13 60.57 -43.75 28.75
CA SER A 13 59.89 -43.00 29.81
C SER A 13 60.87 -42.33 30.78
N ALA A 14 60.42 -41.27 31.47
CA ALA A 14 60.81 -41.02 32.85
C ALA A 14 59.60 -40.44 33.62
N ALA A 15 59.31 -41.04 34.77
CA ALA A 15 58.25 -40.70 35.72
C ALA A 15 58.86 -40.34 37.08
N SER A 16 58.11 -39.58 37.88
CA SER A 16 58.24 -39.49 39.36
C SER A 16 57.08 -38.64 39.88
N HIS A 17 56.40 -38.87 41.01
CA HIS A 17 56.27 -40.00 41.94
C HIS A 17 55.09 -39.61 42.86
N VAL A 18 54.27 -40.58 43.29
CA VAL A 18 53.27 -40.49 44.38
C VAL A 18 53.90 -41.09 45.65
N PRO A 19 53.43 -40.75 46.88
CA PRO A 19 52.78 -41.78 47.73
C PRO A 19 51.54 -41.23 48.50
N HIS A 20 50.39 -41.94 48.58
CA HIS A 20 49.98 -43.00 49.54
C HIS A 20 49.69 -42.47 50.97
N GLN A 21 48.68 -42.89 51.77
CA GLN A 21 47.83 -44.10 51.83
C GLN A 21 46.71 -43.97 52.91
N MET A 22 45.62 -44.74 52.71
CA MET A 22 44.80 -45.55 53.66
C MET A 22 43.74 -44.99 54.65
N ALA A 23 42.65 -45.79 54.72
CA ALA A 23 41.32 -45.70 55.36
C ALA A 23 41.30 -46.21 56.83
N PRO A 24 40.20 -46.65 57.52
CA PRO A 24 38.74 -46.70 57.20
C PRO A 24 37.77 -46.37 58.38
N GLY A 25 36.43 -46.43 58.17
CA GLY A 25 35.50 -46.86 59.25
C GLY A 25 34.03 -46.38 59.24
N ARG A 26 33.11 -47.36 59.04
CA ARG A 26 31.71 -47.52 59.55
C ARG A 26 30.65 -46.48 59.09
N GLY A 27 29.45 -46.81 58.63
CA GLY A 27 28.65 -48.04 58.56
C GLY A 27 27.19 -47.71 58.91
N SER A 28 26.21 -48.11 58.07
CA SER A 28 24.80 -48.47 58.36
C SER A 28 23.88 -48.04 57.19
N THR A 29 23.70 -48.88 56.16
CA THR A 29 22.57 -49.82 55.92
C THR A 29 21.20 -49.20 55.58
N ARG A 30 20.79 -49.34 54.31
CA ARG A 30 19.59 -50.10 53.89
C ARG A 30 19.58 -50.37 52.36
N THR A 31 20.01 -51.59 52.03
CA THR A 31 19.48 -52.58 51.03
C THR A 31 18.49 -52.09 49.97
N ALA A 32 18.82 -52.15 48.66
CA ALA A 32 18.78 -53.30 47.71
C ALA A 32 17.41 -53.35 46.96
N ALA A 33 17.28 -53.60 45.65
CA ALA A 33 18.04 -54.42 44.69
C ALA A 33 17.93 -53.79 43.26
N VAL A 34 19.01 -53.68 42.47
CA VAL A 34 19.60 -54.64 41.49
C VAL A 34 18.65 -55.06 40.36
N GLY A 35 19.05 -54.79 39.12
CA GLY A 35 18.54 -55.52 37.95
C GLY A 35 18.81 -54.90 36.58
N GLY A 36 20.04 -55.04 36.07
CA GLY A 36 20.35 -55.50 34.71
C GLY A 36 19.91 -54.71 33.47
N GLY A 37 20.88 -54.53 32.54
CA GLY A 37 20.59 -54.46 31.11
C GLY A 37 20.86 -53.12 30.42
N ALA A 38 22.13 -52.73 30.33
CA ALA A 38 22.56 -51.77 29.32
C ALA A 38 22.52 -52.46 27.94
N LEU A 39 21.36 -52.40 27.30
CA LEU A 39 21.18 -52.72 25.88
C LEU A 39 21.01 -51.42 25.12
N CYS A 40 21.89 -51.23 24.13
CA CYS A 40 21.86 -50.24 23.07
C CYS A 40 20.44 -49.77 22.73
N ARG A 41 20.05 -48.58 23.21
CA ARG A 41 19.03 -47.78 22.54
C ARG A 41 19.75 -46.89 21.53
N VAL A 42 19.90 -47.40 20.32
CA VAL A 42 19.89 -46.56 19.12
C VAL A 42 18.55 -45.82 19.19
N ALA A 43 18.58 -44.60 19.73
CA ALA A 43 17.46 -43.70 19.61
C ALA A 43 17.33 -43.40 18.12
N CYS A 44 16.35 -44.02 17.47
CA CYS A 44 15.77 -43.47 16.26
C CYS A 44 15.41 -42.03 16.60
N ALA A 45 16.25 -41.09 16.16
CA ALA A 45 15.91 -39.69 16.07
C ALA A 45 14.70 -39.62 15.14
N HIS A 46 13.51 -39.65 15.73
CA HIS A 46 12.32 -39.14 15.07
C HIS A 46 12.68 -37.72 14.67
N VAL A 47 12.87 -37.52 13.37
CA VAL A 47 12.96 -36.22 12.73
C VAL A 47 11.67 -35.49 13.13
N GLN A 48 11.73 -34.71 14.20
CA GLN A 48 10.69 -33.71 14.48
C GLN A 48 10.61 -32.88 13.20
N LEU A 49 9.46 -32.92 12.53
CA LEU A 49 9.17 -32.07 11.39
C LEU A 49 9.49 -30.64 11.78
N LEU A 50 10.66 -30.16 11.35
CA LEU A 50 11.10 -28.77 11.51
C LEU A 50 10.23 -27.92 10.60
N SER A 51 9.04 -27.60 11.08
CA SER A 51 8.06 -26.75 10.44
C SER A 51 8.51 -25.30 10.67
N TYR A 52 9.47 -24.81 9.88
CA TYR A 52 9.90 -23.41 9.98
C TYR A 52 8.76 -22.50 9.55
N LEU A 53 8.16 -21.76 10.48
CA LEU A 53 7.01 -20.93 10.15
C LEU A 53 7.22 -19.53 10.67
N SER A 54 7.64 -18.55 9.85
CA SER A 54 8.04 -17.22 10.36
C SER A 54 8.29 -16.10 9.35
N LEU A 55 8.32 -14.88 9.91
CA LEU A 55 8.52 -13.59 9.25
C LEU A 55 9.90 -13.44 8.61
N PHE A 56 9.89 -12.93 7.38
CA PHE A 56 11.06 -12.57 6.59
C PHE A 56 11.24 -11.04 6.55
N ALA A 57 12.48 -10.58 6.62
CA ALA A 57 12.82 -9.16 6.51
C ALA A 57 13.69 -8.90 5.27
N GLY A 58 13.20 -9.24 4.08
CA GLY A 58 13.89 -8.92 2.82
C GLY A 58 13.01 -8.25 1.79
N PHE A 59 12.14 -7.37 2.27
CA PHE A 59 11.57 -6.32 1.46
C PHE A 59 12.63 -5.25 1.13
N TYR A 60 12.43 -4.54 0.02
CA TYR A 60 13.12 -3.26 -0.25
C TYR A 60 12.49 -2.15 0.63
N GLY A 61 13.29 -1.41 1.40
CA GLY A 61 12.82 -0.39 2.34
C GLY A 61 13.62 -0.32 3.65
N ARG A 62 13.25 0.64 4.52
CA ARG A 62 13.93 0.87 5.82
C ARG A 62 13.90 -0.40 6.70
N PRO A 63 15.05 -0.96 7.11
CA PRO A 63 15.08 -2.15 7.95
C PRO A 63 14.41 -1.93 9.32
N CYS A 64 13.77 -2.98 9.85
CA CYS A 64 13.21 -2.97 11.21
C CYS A 64 14.31 -2.67 12.25
N SER A 65 13.99 -1.78 13.20
CA SER A 65 14.82 -1.53 14.38
C SER A 65 14.89 -2.74 15.31
N MET A 66 15.86 -2.76 16.23
CA MET A 66 15.99 -3.86 17.18
C MET A 66 14.77 -3.99 18.13
N GLU A 67 14.16 -2.88 18.53
CA GLU A 67 12.93 -2.88 19.34
C GLU A 67 11.77 -3.53 18.59
N GLN A 68 11.60 -3.16 17.32
CA GLN A 68 10.61 -3.77 16.42
C GLN A 68 10.84 -5.28 16.25
N ARG A 69 12.09 -5.72 16.13
CA ARG A 69 12.43 -7.15 16.05
C ARG A 69 12.12 -7.91 17.34
N ARG A 70 12.33 -7.30 18.52
CA ARG A 70 11.96 -7.93 19.80
C ARG A 70 10.45 -8.12 19.92
N LEU A 71 9.66 -7.10 19.57
CA LEU A 71 8.20 -7.19 19.55
C LEU A 71 7.74 -8.30 18.58
N LEU A 72 8.32 -8.33 17.39
CA LEU A 72 8.07 -9.40 16.43
C LEU A 72 8.34 -10.78 17.02
N PHE A 73 9.49 -11.01 17.68
CA PHE A 73 9.80 -12.31 18.26
C PHE A 73 8.80 -12.73 19.34
N GLN A 74 8.26 -11.77 20.10
CA GLN A 74 7.18 -12.04 21.06
C GLN A 74 5.90 -12.49 20.34
N TRP A 75 5.51 -11.81 19.26
CA TRP A 75 4.37 -12.22 18.44
C TRP A 75 4.57 -13.60 17.81
N LEU A 76 5.75 -13.88 17.26
CA LEU A 76 6.08 -15.17 16.69
C LEU A 76 5.90 -16.29 17.73
N LYS A 77 6.55 -16.16 18.89
CA LYS A 77 6.42 -17.10 20.00
C LYS A 77 4.96 -17.28 20.43
N HIS A 78 4.22 -16.18 20.58
CA HIS A 78 2.84 -16.20 21.05
C HIS A 78 1.92 -17.04 20.14
N TRP A 79 2.13 -16.99 18.82
CA TRP A 79 1.33 -17.74 17.86
C TRP A 79 1.93 -19.09 17.42
N GLY A 80 3.01 -19.54 18.09
CA GLY A 80 3.65 -20.83 17.83
C GLY A 80 4.54 -20.84 16.58
N LEU A 81 4.96 -19.66 16.13
CA LEU A 81 5.92 -19.42 15.05
C LEU A 81 7.35 -19.43 15.62
N ASN A 82 8.33 -19.95 14.90
CA ASN A 82 9.57 -20.46 15.50
C ASN A 82 10.88 -20.12 14.78
N CYS A 83 10.88 -19.21 13.83
CA CYS A 83 12.00 -18.91 12.95
C CYS A 83 12.08 -17.39 12.69
N TYR A 84 13.17 -16.87 12.15
CA TYR A 84 13.23 -15.52 11.63
C TYR A 84 14.39 -15.46 10.66
N MET A 85 14.10 -15.13 9.39
CA MET A 85 15.14 -15.03 8.38
C MET A 85 15.59 -13.58 8.22
N TYR A 86 16.84 -13.34 8.58
CA TYR A 86 17.52 -12.06 8.42
C TYR A 86 18.02 -11.91 6.99
N ALA A 87 17.33 -11.10 6.17
CA ALA A 87 17.65 -10.93 4.76
C ALA A 87 17.43 -9.49 4.21
N PRO A 88 17.80 -8.42 4.93
CA PRO A 88 17.47 -7.05 4.53
C PRO A 88 18.13 -6.68 3.18
N LYS A 89 17.33 -6.50 2.12
CA LYS A 89 17.83 -6.22 0.76
C LYS A 89 18.59 -4.89 0.67
N ASP A 90 18.18 -3.89 1.46
CA ASP A 90 18.78 -2.55 1.49
C ASP A 90 20.04 -2.44 2.38
N GLU A 91 20.38 -3.49 3.14
CA GLU A 91 21.63 -3.50 3.89
C GLU A 91 22.79 -3.79 2.94
N LEU A 92 23.69 -2.81 2.79
CA LEU A 92 24.83 -2.90 1.86
C LEU A 92 25.62 -4.20 2.05
N LYS A 93 26.00 -4.55 3.28
CA LYS A 93 26.78 -5.76 3.56
C LYS A 93 26.00 -7.06 3.39
N HIS A 94 24.68 -7.04 3.30
CA HIS A 94 23.90 -8.25 3.00
C HIS A 94 23.93 -8.61 1.50
N ARG A 95 23.97 -7.60 0.63
CA ARG A 95 23.88 -7.78 -0.85
C ARG A 95 25.01 -7.11 -1.63
N LEU A 96 25.01 -5.77 -1.72
CA LEU A 96 25.93 -5.02 -2.62
C LEU A 96 27.41 -5.13 -2.22
N LEU A 97 27.70 -5.14 -0.92
CA LEU A 97 29.04 -5.23 -0.32
C LEU A 97 29.18 -6.55 0.43
N TRP A 98 28.65 -7.65 -0.13
CA TRP A 98 28.65 -8.95 0.56
C TRP A 98 30.05 -9.45 0.92
N ARG A 99 31.10 -9.03 0.21
CA ARG A 99 32.50 -9.36 0.53
C ARG A 99 33.04 -8.68 1.79
N GLU A 100 32.50 -7.52 2.16
CA GLU A 100 32.96 -6.74 3.31
C GLU A 100 32.53 -7.41 4.62
N PRO A 101 33.45 -7.66 5.57
CA PRO A 101 33.09 -8.21 6.87
C PRO A 101 32.27 -7.20 7.68
N TYR A 102 31.51 -7.70 8.64
CA TYR A 102 30.90 -6.84 9.64
C TYR A 102 31.98 -6.22 10.53
N THR A 103 31.81 -4.94 10.89
CA THR A 103 32.61 -4.28 11.92
C THR A 103 32.30 -4.92 13.28
N GLU A 104 33.15 -4.67 14.28
CA GLU A 104 32.90 -5.16 15.66
C GLU A 104 31.54 -4.69 16.20
N HIS A 105 31.15 -3.46 15.89
CA HIS A 105 29.87 -2.91 16.31
C HIS A 105 28.69 -3.63 15.63
N GLU A 106 28.73 -3.83 14.31
CA GLU A 106 27.68 -4.56 13.58
C GLU A 106 27.61 -6.03 14.01
N ALA A 107 28.76 -6.68 14.26
CA ALA A 107 28.80 -8.05 14.76
C ALA A 107 28.20 -8.15 16.17
N ALA A 108 28.44 -7.17 17.05
CA ALA A 108 27.80 -7.11 18.36
C ALA A 108 26.28 -6.91 18.27
N GLN A 109 25.79 -6.13 17.29
CA GLN A 109 24.36 -5.99 17.02
C GLN A 109 23.74 -7.32 16.54
N LEU A 110 24.41 -8.05 15.65
CA LEU A 110 23.98 -9.39 15.21
C LEU A 110 23.97 -10.40 16.36
N ALA A 111 24.96 -10.36 17.24
CA ALA A 111 24.98 -11.19 18.44
C ALA A 111 23.80 -10.88 19.37
N SER A 112 23.51 -9.59 19.60
CA SER A 112 22.34 -9.18 20.38
C SER A 112 21.02 -9.63 19.75
N LEU A 113 20.93 -9.62 18.42
CA LEU A 113 19.78 -10.14 17.68
C LEU A 113 19.63 -11.66 17.87
N ALA A 114 20.72 -12.41 17.75
CA ALA A 114 20.73 -13.86 17.96
C ALA A 114 20.28 -14.22 19.39
N THR A 115 20.81 -13.53 20.41
CA THR A 115 20.37 -13.72 21.80
C THR A 115 18.89 -13.41 21.96
N ALA A 116 18.40 -12.29 21.43
CA ALA A 116 16.99 -11.92 21.55
C ALA A 116 16.04 -12.94 20.88
N ALA A 117 16.45 -13.53 19.74
CA ALA A 117 15.69 -14.58 19.07
C ALA A 117 15.66 -15.86 19.92
N GLN A 118 16.83 -16.26 20.44
CA GLN A 118 16.97 -17.44 21.29
C GLN A 118 16.14 -17.35 22.58
N GLU A 119 16.10 -16.18 23.24
CA GLU A 119 15.28 -15.93 24.43
C GLU A 119 13.78 -16.15 24.20
N GLN A 120 13.33 -15.99 22.95
CA GLN A 120 11.94 -16.22 22.56
C GLN A 120 11.71 -17.59 21.91
N GLY A 121 12.74 -18.44 21.81
CA GLY A 121 12.63 -19.73 21.13
C GLY A 121 12.46 -19.62 19.61
N VAL A 122 13.01 -18.55 19.02
CA VAL A 122 12.95 -18.26 17.58
C VAL A 122 14.30 -18.59 16.95
N GLU A 123 14.31 -19.47 15.94
CA GLU A 123 15.50 -19.84 15.18
C GLU A 123 15.91 -18.70 14.24
N LEU A 124 17.07 -18.08 14.47
CA LEU A 124 17.61 -17.04 13.59
C LEU A 124 18.33 -17.66 12.39
N VAL A 125 17.82 -17.45 11.18
CA VAL A 125 18.47 -17.82 9.92
C VAL A 125 19.13 -16.58 9.32
N PHE A 126 20.46 -16.57 9.24
CA PHE A 126 21.19 -15.50 8.55
C PHE A 126 21.27 -15.77 7.04
N ALA A 127 20.67 -14.90 6.23
CA ALA A 127 20.79 -14.96 4.79
C ALA A 127 21.92 -14.08 4.26
N ILE A 128 22.44 -14.39 3.08
CA ILE A 128 23.33 -13.50 2.33
C ILE A 128 23.06 -13.60 0.83
N SER A 129 23.01 -12.44 0.16
CA SER A 129 22.74 -12.33 -1.29
C SER A 129 24.02 -12.02 -2.06
N ALA A 130 24.82 -13.05 -2.36
CA ALA A 130 26.11 -12.88 -3.03
C ALA A 130 26.03 -12.91 -4.58
N GLY A 131 24.87 -13.21 -5.15
CA GLY A 131 24.75 -13.55 -6.58
C GLY A 131 24.94 -12.40 -7.58
N GLN A 132 24.87 -11.14 -7.16
CA GLN A 132 24.85 -10.00 -8.08
C GLN A 132 26.19 -9.77 -8.79
N ASP A 133 27.31 -10.04 -8.10
CA ASP A 133 28.65 -9.77 -8.63
C ASP A 133 29.69 -10.83 -8.21
N MET A 134 29.26 -11.98 -7.66
CA MET A 134 30.16 -13.09 -7.34
C MET A 134 30.73 -13.70 -8.63
N VAL A 135 32.04 -13.93 -8.63
CA VAL A 135 32.69 -14.81 -9.61
C VAL A 135 32.79 -16.20 -8.98
N PHE A 136 31.91 -17.12 -9.37
CA PHE A 136 31.74 -18.43 -8.71
C PHE A 136 33.04 -19.27 -8.71
N SER A 137 33.84 -19.15 -9.77
CA SER A 137 35.13 -19.83 -9.96
C SER A 137 36.27 -19.20 -9.16
N SER A 138 36.12 -17.97 -8.66
CA SER A 138 37.14 -17.29 -7.86
C SER A 138 37.26 -17.91 -6.46
N ALA A 139 38.43 -18.49 -6.18
CA ALA A 139 38.75 -19.00 -4.84
C ALA A 139 38.74 -17.88 -3.77
N SER A 140 39.08 -16.66 -4.15
CA SER A 140 39.03 -15.50 -3.26
C SER A 140 37.58 -15.18 -2.85
N ASP A 141 36.64 -15.15 -3.80
CA ASP A 141 35.24 -14.86 -3.51
C ASP A 141 34.62 -15.94 -2.61
N ARG A 142 34.89 -17.22 -2.88
CA ARG A 142 34.42 -18.32 -2.03
C ARG A 142 35.00 -18.25 -0.62
N LEU A 143 36.28 -17.89 -0.48
CA LEU A 143 36.92 -17.69 0.82
C LEU A 143 36.32 -16.51 1.60
N LEU A 144 36.04 -15.38 0.94
CA LEU A 144 35.41 -14.21 1.55
C LEU A 144 34.00 -14.54 2.03
N LEU A 145 33.21 -15.26 1.23
CA LEU A 145 31.88 -15.75 1.63
C LEU A 145 31.97 -16.59 2.89
N GLN A 146 32.87 -17.59 2.91
CA GLN A 146 33.05 -18.45 4.09
C GLN A 146 33.51 -17.68 5.32
N ARG A 147 34.44 -16.74 5.18
CA ARG A 147 34.91 -15.90 6.31
C ARG A 147 33.76 -15.12 6.92
N LYS A 148 32.90 -14.53 6.08
CA LYS A 148 31.73 -13.78 6.54
C LYS A 148 30.70 -14.67 7.23
N LEU A 149 30.38 -15.82 6.66
CA LEU A 149 29.46 -16.77 7.29
C LEU A 149 30.00 -17.28 8.64
N ARG A 150 31.31 -17.56 8.73
CA ARG A 150 31.96 -17.94 10.01
C ARG A 150 31.97 -16.79 11.02
N GLN A 151 32.11 -15.53 10.58
CA GLN A 151 32.00 -14.37 11.46
C GLN A 151 30.61 -14.29 12.08
N VAL A 152 29.56 -14.50 11.29
CA VAL A 152 28.18 -14.52 11.79
C VAL A 152 27.90 -15.75 12.66
N ALA A 153 28.49 -16.90 12.34
CA ALA A 153 28.45 -18.08 13.19
C ALA A 153 29.05 -17.81 14.58
N ALA A 154 30.20 -17.14 14.62
CA ALA A 154 30.85 -16.73 15.87
C ALA A 154 30.03 -15.71 16.67
N ALA A 155 29.13 -14.96 16.02
CA ALA A 155 28.17 -14.08 16.69
C ALA A 155 26.96 -14.84 17.28
N GLY A 156 26.88 -16.16 17.14
CA GLY A 156 25.84 -17.00 17.76
C GLY A 156 24.73 -17.48 16.82
N CYS A 157 24.88 -17.33 15.51
CA CYS A 157 23.93 -17.85 14.53
C CYS A 157 24.31 -19.28 14.07
N SER A 158 23.35 -20.20 14.11
CA SER A 158 23.54 -21.62 13.73
C SER A 158 22.94 -22.00 12.38
N SER A 159 22.15 -21.10 11.78
CA SER A 159 21.31 -21.39 10.62
C SER A 159 21.53 -20.36 9.52
N PHE A 160 21.65 -20.81 8.27
CA PHE A 160 22.12 -19.96 7.17
C PHE A 160 21.28 -20.07 5.91
N ALA A 161 21.32 -19.05 5.07
CA ALA A 161 20.73 -19.08 3.73
C ALA A 161 21.63 -18.40 2.70
N LEU A 162 21.74 -18.99 1.50
CA LEU A 162 22.34 -18.35 0.32
C LEU A 162 21.24 -17.97 -0.66
N LEU A 163 21.20 -16.69 -1.04
CA LEU A 163 20.17 -16.15 -1.92
C LEU A 163 20.77 -15.80 -3.28
N PHE A 164 20.28 -16.47 -4.33
CA PHE A 164 20.63 -16.21 -5.73
C PHE A 164 19.42 -15.74 -6.55
N ASP A 165 18.50 -15.02 -5.90
CA ASP A 165 17.32 -14.40 -6.47
C ASP A 165 17.60 -12.99 -7.03
N ASP A 166 16.82 -12.62 -8.05
CA ASP A 166 16.88 -11.31 -8.73
C ASP A 166 18.28 -10.95 -9.25
N ILE A 167 18.91 -11.90 -9.96
CA ILE A 167 20.21 -11.74 -10.62
C ILE A 167 20.11 -12.06 -12.11
N ASP A 168 21.10 -11.59 -12.89
CA ASP A 168 21.23 -12.00 -14.29
C ASP A 168 21.53 -13.51 -14.36
N PRO A 169 20.79 -14.30 -15.18
CA PRO A 169 21.03 -15.74 -15.32
C PRO A 169 22.32 -16.08 -16.08
N GLY A 170 23.05 -15.09 -16.61
CA GLY A 170 24.29 -15.27 -17.34
C GLY A 170 25.52 -15.48 -16.44
N LEU A 171 26.32 -16.50 -16.75
CA LEU A 171 27.67 -16.64 -16.18
C LEU A 171 28.62 -15.58 -16.75
N CYS A 172 29.50 -15.06 -15.89
CA CYS A 172 30.62 -14.21 -16.33
C CYS A 172 31.65 -15.04 -17.13
N GLN A 173 32.55 -14.37 -17.85
CA GLN A 173 33.50 -15.03 -18.74
C GLN A 173 34.42 -16.02 -18.00
N ALA A 174 34.86 -15.69 -16.79
CA ALA A 174 35.70 -16.58 -16.00
C ALA A 174 34.96 -17.88 -15.64
N ASP A 175 33.70 -17.76 -15.21
CA ASP A 175 32.91 -18.91 -14.76
C ASP A 175 32.53 -19.85 -15.89
N ARG A 176 32.27 -19.33 -17.11
CA ARG A 176 31.96 -20.16 -18.29
C ARG A 176 33.05 -21.16 -18.66
N THR A 177 34.29 -20.89 -18.26
CA THR A 177 35.42 -21.80 -18.53
C THR A 177 35.49 -22.98 -17.56
N ILE A 178 34.82 -22.87 -16.40
CA ILE A 178 34.88 -23.84 -15.31
C ILE A 178 33.55 -24.56 -15.13
N PHE A 179 32.44 -23.83 -15.15
CA PHE A 179 31.12 -24.34 -14.90
C PHE A 179 30.30 -24.45 -16.20
N PRO A 180 29.76 -25.63 -16.51
CA PRO A 180 28.89 -25.81 -17.66
C PRO A 180 27.56 -25.03 -17.57
N SER A 181 27.08 -24.72 -16.35
CA SER A 181 25.86 -23.94 -16.16
C SER A 181 25.85 -23.15 -14.84
N LEU A 182 24.96 -22.15 -14.75
CA LEU A 182 24.77 -21.35 -13.54
C LEU A 182 24.35 -22.21 -12.34
N ALA A 183 23.47 -23.19 -12.54
CA ALA A 183 23.02 -24.08 -11.49
C ALA A 183 24.18 -24.83 -10.82
N GLN A 184 25.13 -25.35 -11.61
CA GLN A 184 26.31 -26.05 -11.09
C GLN A 184 27.25 -25.11 -10.35
N ALA A 185 27.46 -23.90 -10.88
CA ALA A 185 28.27 -22.88 -10.23
C ALA A 185 27.71 -22.52 -8.84
N GLN A 186 26.40 -22.28 -8.75
CA GLN A 186 25.71 -21.96 -7.51
C GLN A 186 25.68 -23.16 -6.54
N ALA A 187 25.39 -24.37 -7.04
CA ALA A 187 25.40 -25.59 -6.22
C ALA A 187 26.79 -25.88 -5.65
N ALA A 188 27.86 -25.69 -6.44
CA ALA A 188 29.23 -25.87 -5.98
C ALA A 188 29.57 -24.91 -4.83
N VAL A 189 29.26 -23.61 -4.98
CA VAL A 189 29.47 -22.61 -3.92
C VAL A 189 28.65 -22.92 -2.68
N ALA A 190 27.37 -23.27 -2.84
CA ALA A 190 26.49 -23.58 -1.72
C ALA A 190 26.94 -24.84 -0.96
N ASN A 191 27.31 -25.89 -1.67
CA ASN A 191 27.84 -27.12 -1.09
C ASN A 191 29.15 -26.89 -0.33
N GLU A 192 30.05 -26.06 -0.87
CA GLU A 192 31.30 -25.69 -0.21
C GLU A 192 31.03 -24.91 1.09
N ALA A 193 30.15 -23.90 1.05
CA ALA A 193 29.77 -23.11 2.21
C ALA A 193 29.08 -23.95 3.30
N TYR A 194 28.14 -24.82 2.90
CA TYR A 194 27.43 -25.74 3.81
C TYR A 194 28.41 -26.66 4.56
N ARG A 195 29.36 -27.27 3.84
CA ARG A 195 30.40 -28.12 4.47
C ARG A 195 31.34 -27.31 5.36
N ALA A 196 31.74 -26.11 4.92
CA ALA A 196 32.64 -25.22 5.65
C ALA A 196 32.09 -24.75 6.99
N LEU A 197 30.77 -24.75 7.16
CA LEU A 197 30.05 -24.44 8.40
C LEU A 197 29.73 -25.70 9.24
N GLY A 198 30.19 -26.88 8.83
CA GLY A 198 29.94 -28.13 9.56
C GLY A 198 28.56 -28.73 9.31
N GLN A 199 27.95 -28.45 8.15
CA GLN A 199 26.64 -29.00 7.75
C GLN A 199 25.52 -28.67 8.76
N PRO A 200 25.22 -27.38 8.98
CA PRO A 200 24.22 -26.96 9.96
C PRO A 200 22.85 -27.59 9.66
N PRO A 201 22.02 -27.86 10.68
CA PRO A 201 20.72 -28.48 10.49
C PRO A 201 19.77 -27.66 9.61
N VAL A 202 19.99 -26.33 9.55
CA VAL A 202 19.25 -25.42 8.67
C VAL A 202 20.23 -24.70 7.76
N PHE A 203 20.17 -25.05 6.48
CA PHE A 203 20.84 -24.31 5.42
C PHE A 203 19.90 -24.19 4.24
N LEU A 204 19.54 -22.97 3.86
CA LEU A 204 18.60 -22.70 2.79
C LEU A 204 19.30 -22.17 1.54
N PHE A 205 18.73 -22.47 0.38
CA PHE A 205 19.18 -21.99 -0.91
C PHE A 205 17.98 -21.40 -1.65
N CYS A 206 18.07 -20.11 -2.00
CA CYS A 206 17.10 -19.47 -2.88
C CYS A 206 17.60 -19.54 -4.33
N PRO A 207 16.94 -20.32 -5.21
CA PRO A 207 17.31 -20.41 -6.62
C PRO A 207 17.02 -19.11 -7.37
N THR A 208 17.66 -18.94 -8.53
CA THR A 208 17.35 -17.87 -9.49
C THR A 208 15.97 -18.09 -10.11
N GLU A 209 15.65 -19.34 -10.48
CA GLU A 209 14.29 -19.75 -10.86
C GLU A 209 13.52 -20.19 -9.60
N TYR A 210 12.97 -19.25 -8.82
CA TYR A 210 12.30 -19.54 -7.53
C TYR A 210 10.77 -19.66 -7.59
N CYS A 211 10.19 -19.57 -8.80
CA CYS A 211 8.76 -19.80 -9.02
C CYS A 211 8.52 -20.37 -10.42
N SER A 212 7.36 -21.00 -10.64
CA SER A 212 7.09 -21.67 -11.92
C SER A 212 7.15 -20.73 -13.12
N ALA A 213 6.72 -19.47 -12.96
CA ALA A 213 6.75 -18.46 -14.02
C ALA A 213 8.16 -18.05 -14.46
N LEU A 214 9.19 -18.33 -13.65
CA LEU A 214 10.60 -18.09 -14.00
C LEU A 214 11.25 -19.30 -14.67
N CYS A 215 10.59 -20.46 -14.64
CA CYS A 215 11.10 -21.69 -15.26
C CYS A 215 10.76 -21.71 -16.74
N SER A 216 11.71 -22.12 -17.58
CA SER A 216 11.47 -22.29 -19.02
C SER A 216 11.85 -23.69 -19.49
N PRO A 217 10.95 -24.43 -20.19
CA PRO A 217 9.55 -24.09 -20.48
C PRO A 217 8.58 -24.32 -19.29
N SER A 218 8.97 -25.16 -18.33
CA SER A 218 8.20 -25.48 -17.12
C SER A 218 9.14 -25.94 -15.99
N PRO A 219 8.69 -26.02 -14.73
CA PRO A 219 9.52 -26.52 -13.63
C PRO A 219 10.13 -27.91 -13.89
N SER A 220 9.31 -28.87 -14.36
CA SER A 220 9.77 -30.25 -14.64
C SER A 220 10.81 -30.38 -15.75
N HIS A 221 10.89 -29.40 -16.65
CA HIS A 221 11.80 -29.40 -17.80
C HIS A 221 12.90 -28.33 -17.67
N SER A 222 12.96 -27.60 -16.56
CA SER A 222 14.03 -26.65 -16.29
C SER A 222 15.34 -27.40 -16.06
N HIS A 223 16.29 -27.24 -16.98
CA HIS A 223 17.65 -27.77 -16.79
C HIS A 223 18.29 -27.19 -15.52
N TYR A 224 17.98 -25.94 -15.19
CA TYR A 224 18.49 -25.28 -13.99
C TYR A 224 17.98 -25.98 -12.73
N LEU A 225 16.67 -26.24 -12.59
CA LEU A 225 16.12 -26.93 -11.43
C LEU A 225 16.54 -28.40 -11.36
N LEU A 226 16.58 -29.12 -12.49
CA LEU A 226 17.05 -30.51 -12.55
C LEU A 226 18.48 -30.63 -12.00
N THR A 227 19.36 -29.71 -12.41
CA THR A 227 20.75 -29.68 -11.96
C THR A 227 20.85 -29.38 -10.47
N LEU A 228 20.09 -28.40 -9.96
CA LEU A 228 20.04 -28.12 -8.52
C LEU A 228 19.49 -29.31 -7.70
N GLY A 229 18.49 -30.01 -8.24
CA GLY A 229 17.93 -31.22 -7.62
C GLY A 229 19.00 -32.31 -7.44
N GLN A 230 19.84 -32.50 -8.46
CA GLN A 230 20.88 -33.52 -8.50
C GLN A 230 22.15 -33.15 -7.72
N GLU A 231 22.62 -31.91 -7.83
CA GLU A 231 23.95 -31.53 -7.33
C GLU A 231 23.95 -30.87 -5.96
N LEU A 232 22.86 -30.22 -5.55
CA LEU A 232 22.78 -29.60 -4.24
C LEU A 232 22.65 -30.69 -3.16
N LEU A 233 23.50 -30.61 -2.12
CA LEU A 233 23.51 -31.59 -1.04
C LEU A 233 22.13 -31.74 -0.37
N PRO A 234 21.69 -32.95 -0.02
CA PRO A 234 20.32 -33.22 0.42
C PRO A 234 19.94 -32.55 1.77
N GLY A 235 20.94 -32.16 2.57
CA GLY A 235 20.74 -31.37 3.78
C GLY A 235 20.33 -29.92 3.53
N ILE A 236 20.57 -29.40 2.33
CA ILE A 236 20.22 -28.03 1.96
C ILE A 236 18.75 -27.95 1.54
N GLY A 237 17.98 -27.09 2.20
CA GLY A 237 16.59 -26.77 1.81
C GLY A 237 16.55 -25.83 0.62
N ILE A 238 15.62 -26.04 -0.30
CA ILE A 238 15.42 -25.17 -1.47
C ILE A 238 14.16 -24.33 -1.27
N ILE A 239 14.31 -23.02 -1.41
CA ILE A 239 13.21 -22.05 -1.32
C ILE A 239 12.38 -22.05 -2.60
N TRP A 240 11.06 -21.91 -2.46
CA TRP A 240 10.11 -21.83 -3.56
C TRP A 240 8.93 -20.91 -3.25
N THR A 241 8.49 -20.05 -4.17
CA THR A 241 7.35 -19.13 -3.94
C THR A 241 6.03 -19.59 -4.55
N GLY A 242 6.04 -20.72 -5.28
CA GLY A 242 4.87 -21.30 -5.95
C GLY A 242 4.80 -20.99 -7.44
N PRO A 243 3.59 -20.96 -8.04
CA PRO A 243 3.42 -20.68 -9.46
C PRO A 243 3.90 -19.29 -9.91
N LYS A 244 3.88 -18.31 -9.00
CA LYS A 244 4.29 -16.92 -9.25
C LYS A 244 5.14 -16.40 -8.09
N VAL A 245 5.77 -15.24 -8.28
CA VAL A 245 6.45 -14.51 -7.20
C VAL A 245 5.48 -14.28 -6.03
N VAL A 246 4.32 -13.70 -6.32
CA VAL A 246 3.17 -13.61 -5.39
C VAL A 246 2.15 -14.65 -5.84
N SER A 247 2.04 -15.78 -5.14
CA SER A 247 1.12 -16.86 -5.54
C SER A 247 -0.27 -16.64 -4.96
N ARG A 248 -1.32 -16.60 -5.80
CA ARG A 248 -2.71 -16.50 -5.33
C ARG A 248 -3.12 -17.73 -4.52
N GLU A 249 -2.77 -18.91 -5.00
CA GLU A 249 -3.06 -20.19 -4.37
C GLU A 249 -1.84 -21.11 -4.41
N LEU A 250 -1.69 -21.95 -3.38
CA LEU A 250 -0.76 -23.08 -3.35
C LEU A 250 -1.55 -24.33 -2.93
N SER A 251 -1.36 -25.41 -3.67
CA SER A 251 -1.99 -26.69 -3.40
C SER A 251 -0.93 -27.81 -3.45
N PRO A 252 -1.21 -28.97 -2.82
CA PRO A 252 -0.34 -30.14 -2.93
C PRO A 252 -0.03 -30.51 -4.39
N ALA A 253 -1.04 -30.48 -5.28
CA ALA A 253 -0.88 -30.80 -6.69
C ALA A 253 0.08 -29.84 -7.41
N LEU A 254 0.07 -28.53 -7.06
CA LEU A 254 1.00 -27.55 -7.63
C LEU A 254 2.45 -27.74 -7.14
N LEU A 255 2.66 -28.45 -6.02
CA LEU A 255 3.99 -28.74 -5.50
C LEU A 255 4.57 -30.06 -6.01
N GLU A 256 3.74 -31.00 -6.49
CA GLU A 256 4.18 -32.31 -6.99
C GLU A 256 5.25 -32.20 -8.07
N GLU A 257 5.05 -31.30 -9.03
CA GLU A 257 6.02 -31.09 -10.11
C GLU A 257 7.38 -30.61 -9.58
N VAL A 258 7.35 -29.69 -8.62
CA VAL A 258 8.54 -29.06 -8.05
C VAL A 258 9.27 -30.01 -7.12
N GLU A 259 8.55 -30.78 -6.30
CA GLU A 259 9.14 -31.83 -5.47
C GLU A 259 9.82 -32.91 -6.34
N GLY A 260 9.19 -33.28 -7.46
CA GLY A 260 9.73 -34.25 -8.40
C GLY A 260 11.05 -33.80 -9.03
N VAL A 261 11.14 -32.55 -9.49
CA VAL A 261 12.36 -32.02 -10.12
C VAL A 261 13.48 -31.75 -9.10
N LEU A 262 13.14 -31.27 -7.90
CA LEU A 262 14.12 -30.97 -6.86
C LEU A 262 14.59 -32.21 -6.08
N GLY A 263 13.82 -33.30 -6.11
CA GLY A 263 14.09 -34.51 -5.34
C GLY A 263 13.94 -34.35 -3.82
N ARG A 264 13.27 -33.28 -3.37
CA ARG A 264 13.08 -32.92 -1.96
C ARG A 264 11.90 -31.96 -1.77
N SER A 265 11.28 -31.99 -0.59
CA SER A 265 10.25 -31.02 -0.22
C SER A 265 10.82 -29.61 -0.14
N PRO A 266 10.18 -28.62 -0.80
CA PRO A 266 10.63 -27.23 -0.75
C PRO A 266 10.32 -26.57 0.60
N VAL A 267 11.00 -25.47 0.86
CA VAL A 267 10.62 -24.47 1.86
C VAL A 267 9.86 -23.38 1.14
N ILE A 268 8.60 -23.18 1.48
CA ILE A 268 7.81 -22.11 0.86
C ILE A 268 8.32 -20.77 1.36
N TRP A 269 8.53 -19.84 0.44
CA TRP A 269 8.66 -18.42 0.75
C TRP A 269 7.40 -17.74 0.20
N ASP A 270 6.52 -17.34 1.11
CA ASP A 270 5.19 -16.87 0.77
C ASP A 270 5.15 -15.35 0.71
N ASN A 271 5.03 -14.81 -0.51
CA ASN A 271 4.93 -13.36 -0.73
C ASN A 271 3.48 -12.84 -0.72
N LEU A 272 2.51 -13.58 -0.14
CA LEU A 272 1.11 -13.16 -0.09
C LEU A 272 0.90 -11.76 0.52
N TYR A 273 1.79 -11.32 1.42
CA TYR A 273 1.70 -9.99 2.05
C TYR A 273 2.85 -9.06 1.71
N ALA A 274 3.77 -9.47 0.84
CA ALA A 274 4.86 -8.61 0.39
C ALA A 274 4.27 -7.39 -0.33
N ASN A 275 4.73 -6.18 0.02
CA ASN A 275 4.27 -4.92 -0.57
C ASN A 275 5.39 -4.01 -1.10
N ASP A 276 6.63 -4.50 -1.11
CA ASP A 276 7.80 -3.80 -1.64
C ASP A 276 7.70 -3.48 -3.13
N TYR A 277 7.01 -4.31 -3.91
CA TYR A 277 6.76 -4.07 -5.33
C TYR A 277 5.75 -2.94 -5.62
N ASP A 278 4.95 -2.52 -4.65
CA ASP A 278 4.00 -1.40 -4.78
C ASP A 278 3.80 -0.68 -3.44
N CYS A 279 4.53 0.41 -3.26
CA CYS A 279 4.54 1.20 -2.03
C CYS A 279 3.19 1.88 -1.72
N ARG A 280 2.18 1.79 -2.59
CA ARG A 280 0.81 2.29 -2.34
C ARG A 280 -0.13 1.19 -1.83
N ARG A 281 0.37 -0.03 -1.62
CA ARG A 281 -0.42 -1.17 -1.13
C ARG A 281 0.06 -1.63 0.24
N VAL A 282 -0.89 -2.09 1.03
CA VAL A 282 -0.67 -2.79 2.31
C VAL A 282 -1.76 -3.85 2.42
N PHE A 283 -1.43 -4.97 3.08
CA PHE A 283 -2.27 -6.15 3.14
C PHE A 283 -2.49 -6.57 4.59
N LEU A 284 -3.74 -6.45 5.03
CA LEU A 284 -4.18 -6.68 6.41
C LEU A 284 -5.19 -7.85 6.50
N GLY A 285 -5.51 -8.49 5.37
CA GLY A 285 -6.44 -9.62 5.30
C GLY A 285 -5.90 -10.90 5.95
N PRO A 286 -6.73 -11.95 6.05
CA PRO A 286 -6.35 -13.22 6.65
C PRO A 286 -5.54 -14.10 5.70
N PHE A 287 -4.71 -14.99 6.28
CA PHE A 287 -3.92 -15.93 5.51
C PHE A 287 -4.85 -16.90 4.78
N THR A 288 -4.69 -17.05 3.46
CA THR A 288 -5.64 -17.83 2.65
C THR A 288 -5.01 -18.33 1.35
N GLY A 289 -5.72 -19.18 0.63
CA GLY A 289 -5.26 -19.80 -0.62
C GLY A 289 -4.22 -20.89 -0.41
N ARG A 290 -3.97 -21.31 0.83
CA ARG A 290 -3.09 -22.44 1.20
C ARG A 290 -3.89 -23.41 2.04
N SER A 291 -4.13 -24.63 1.54
CA SER A 291 -4.80 -25.65 2.35
C SER A 291 -3.93 -26.03 3.55
N PRO A 292 -4.48 -26.16 4.79
CA PRO A 292 -3.73 -26.63 5.95
C PRO A 292 -2.99 -27.95 5.72
N GLY A 293 -3.52 -28.82 4.86
CA GLY A 293 -2.90 -30.09 4.48
C GLY A 293 -1.56 -29.93 3.74
N LEU A 294 -1.28 -28.74 3.19
CA LEU A 294 -0.02 -28.43 2.51
C LEU A 294 1.18 -28.64 3.43
N MET A 295 1.04 -28.31 4.73
CA MET A 295 2.13 -28.37 5.70
C MET A 295 2.81 -29.75 5.77
N SER A 296 2.06 -30.83 5.53
CA SER A 296 2.58 -32.21 5.51
C SER A 296 3.64 -32.48 4.44
N ARG A 297 3.65 -31.67 3.37
CA ARG A 297 4.51 -31.82 2.21
C ARG A 297 5.64 -30.80 2.17
N LEU A 298 5.61 -29.82 3.07
CA LEU A 298 6.60 -28.76 3.13
C LEU A 298 7.71 -29.09 4.12
N ARG A 299 8.93 -28.68 3.77
CA ARG A 299 10.02 -28.59 4.75
C ARG A 299 9.90 -27.33 5.63
N GLY A 300 9.12 -26.33 5.20
CA GLY A 300 8.85 -25.11 5.97
C GLY A 300 8.04 -24.10 5.15
N LEU A 301 7.57 -23.03 5.79
CA LEU A 301 6.88 -21.90 5.18
C LEU A 301 7.33 -20.59 5.84
N LEU A 302 8.11 -19.79 5.13
CA LEU A 302 8.56 -18.47 5.54
C LEU A 302 7.62 -17.43 4.93
N LEU A 303 6.99 -16.61 5.76
CA LEU A 303 6.10 -15.53 5.30
C LEU A 303 6.93 -14.27 5.03
N ASN A 304 6.91 -13.77 3.80
CA ASN A 304 7.34 -12.42 3.47
C ASN A 304 6.18 -11.43 3.68
N PRO A 305 6.26 -10.60 4.73
CA PRO A 305 5.17 -9.75 5.19
C PRO A 305 5.16 -8.38 4.50
N ASN A 306 4.30 -7.47 4.98
CA ASN A 306 4.41 -6.05 4.65
C ASN A 306 5.70 -5.47 5.27
N GLY A 307 6.26 -4.43 4.64
CA GLY A 307 7.40 -3.69 5.21
C GLY A 307 7.07 -2.98 6.53
N GLU A 308 5.82 -2.59 6.74
CA GLU A 308 5.32 -1.99 7.96
C GLU A 308 5.03 -3.04 9.05
N LEU A 309 5.72 -2.96 10.21
CA LEU A 309 5.58 -3.97 11.27
C LEU A 309 4.14 -4.09 11.77
N GLN A 310 3.48 -2.96 12.06
CA GLN A 310 2.14 -2.96 12.65
C GLN A 310 1.07 -3.49 11.67
N ALA A 311 1.34 -3.48 10.37
CA ALA A 311 0.48 -4.08 9.36
C ALA A 311 0.46 -5.62 9.42
N ASN A 312 1.42 -6.23 10.10
CA ASN A 312 1.64 -7.67 10.09
C ASN A 312 0.96 -8.44 11.22
N TYR A 313 0.19 -7.75 12.08
CA TYR A 313 -0.51 -8.40 13.19
C TYR A 313 -1.51 -9.47 12.71
N VAL A 314 -2.45 -9.10 11.83
CA VAL A 314 -3.44 -10.05 11.26
C VAL A 314 -2.77 -11.13 10.40
N PRO A 315 -1.83 -10.80 9.48
CA PRO A 315 -1.07 -11.79 8.73
C PRO A 315 -0.42 -12.88 9.60
N LEU A 316 0.29 -12.50 10.66
CA LEU A 316 0.97 -13.44 11.55
C LEU A 316 0.01 -14.24 12.44
N HIS A 317 -1.02 -13.58 12.98
CA HIS A 317 -2.03 -14.21 13.82
C HIS A 317 -2.77 -15.31 13.06
N THR A 318 -3.26 -14.97 11.86
CA THR A 318 -4.02 -15.90 11.02
C THR A 318 -3.16 -17.03 10.48
N LEU A 319 -1.88 -16.76 10.18
CA LEU A 319 -0.90 -17.80 9.85
C LEU A 319 -0.65 -18.77 11.02
N GLY A 320 -0.51 -18.26 12.24
CA GLY A 320 -0.38 -19.12 13.44
C GLY A 320 -1.64 -19.95 13.69
N THR A 321 -2.82 -19.39 13.43
CA THR A 321 -4.10 -20.12 13.48
C THR A 321 -4.15 -21.23 12.43
N TRP A 322 -3.75 -20.94 11.20
CA TRP A 322 -3.62 -21.91 10.12
C TRP A 322 -2.69 -23.08 10.50
N LEU A 323 -1.52 -22.78 11.09
CA LEU A 323 -0.56 -23.79 11.52
C LEU A 323 -1.14 -24.74 12.58
N ARG A 324 -1.86 -24.20 13.57
CA ARG A 324 -2.50 -25.03 14.60
C ARG A 324 -3.54 -25.99 14.00
N CYS A 325 -4.34 -25.53 13.03
CA CYS A 325 -5.27 -26.40 12.30
C CYS A 325 -4.54 -27.51 11.53
N SER A 326 -3.42 -27.18 10.86
CA SER A 326 -2.59 -28.16 10.14
C SER A 326 -2.06 -29.28 11.06
N GLN A 327 -1.66 -28.94 12.29
CA GLN A 327 -1.14 -29.90 13.26
C GLN A 327 -2.22 -30.81 13.85
N GLN A 328 -3.43 -30.29 14.08
CA GLN A 328 -4.55 -31.06 14.62
C GLN A 328 -5.08 -32.10 13.62
N GLY A 329 -5.10 -31.78 12.32
CA GLY A 329 -5.47 -32.74 11.27
C GLY A 329 -4.51 -33.93 11.12
N HIS A 330 -3.25 -33.78 11.54
CA HIS A 330 -2.27 -34.89 11.55
C HIS A 330 -2.45 -35.83 12.74
N GLY A 331 -2.75 -35.29 13.93
CA GLY A 331 -2.93 -36.08 15.15
C GLY A 331 -4.11 -37.06 15.08
N ALA A 332 -5.16 -36.71 14.35
CA ALA A 332 -6.33 -37.58 14.14
C ALA A 332 -6.03 -38.77 13.19
N ARG A 333 -5.13 -38.60 12.21
CA ARG A 333 -4.76 -39.64 11.24
C ARG A 333 -3.79 -40.69 11.78
N THR A 334 -2.97 -40.36 12.78
CA THR A 334 -2.05 -41.30 13.43
C THR A 334 -2.67 -42.04 14.62
N GLY A 335 -3.91 -41.71 14.99
CA GLY A 335 -4.67 -42.33 16.08
C GLY A 335 -5.41 -43.61 15.67
N THR A 336 -4.81 -44.49 14.87
CA THR A 336 -5.38 -45.83 14.64
C THR A 336 -5.05 -46.71 15.86
N SER A 337 -5.96 -46.69 16.83
CA SER A 337 -6.28 -47.78 17.76
C SER A 337 -5.36 -49.00 17.74
N MET A 338 -4.38 -49.05 18.64
CA MET A 338 -3.98 -50.32 19.27
C MET A 338 -4.96 -50.61 20.41
N ALA A 339 -6.21 -50.96 20.06
CA ALA A 339 -7.13 -51.57 21.00
C ALA A 339 -6.96 -53.09 20.91
N SER A 340 -6.33 -53.64 21.94
CA SER A 340 -6.34 -55.06 22.26
C SER A 340 -7.79 -55.59 22.25
N SER A 341 -8.00 -56.68 21.52
CA SER A 341 -9.25 -57.44 21.46
C SER A 341 -9.72 -57.90 22.84
N ALA A 342 -10.78 -57.29 23.35
CA ALA A 342 -11.66 -57.87 24.36
C ALA A 342 -13.11 -57.78 23.86
N PRO A 343 -13.86 -58.89 23.76
CA PRO A 343 -15.21 -58.86 23.23
C PRO A 343 -16.21 -58.44 24.31
N GLY A 344 -17.01 -57.43 23.97
CA GLY A 344 -18.24 -57.10 24.71
C GLY A 344 -18.20 -55.74 25.39
N THR A 345 -18.66 -54.70 24.69
CA THR A 345 -19.62 -53.67 25.15
C THR A 345 -19.88 -52.74 23.95
N GLN A 346 -21.11 -52.72 23.44
CA GLN A 346 -21.53 -51.76 22.41
C GLN A 346 -21.68 -50.38 23.07
N LEU A 347 -20.83 -49.42 22.70
CA LEU A 347 -21.02 -47.99 22.96
C LEU A 347 -21.70 -47.35 21.73
N PRO A 348 -22.55 -46.32 21.93
CA PRO A 348 -23.29 -45.71 20.84
C PRO A 348 -22.33 -44.98 19.88
N ALA A 349 -22.61 -45.07 18.58
CA ALA A 349 -21.87 -44.42 17.53
C ALA A 349 -21.83 -42.90 17.77
N SER A 350 -20.65 -42.39 18.16
CA SER A 350 -20.40 -40.95 18.19
C SER A 350 -20.46 -40.41 16.77
N GLU A 351 -21.23 -39.34 16.56
CA GLU A 351 -21.27 -38.58 15.32
C GLU A 351 -19.84 -38.23 14.81
N PRO A 352 -19.62 -38.16 13.49
CA PRO A 352 -18.33 -37.76 12.96
C PRO A 352 -18.01 -36.35 13.45
N ARG A 353 -17.04 -36.23 14.37
CA ARG A 353 -16.48 -34.93 14.75
C ARG A 353 -15.92 -34.30 13.48
N GLU A 354 -16.52 -33.19 13.04
CA GLU A 354 -15.97 -32.36 11.97
C GLU A 354 -14.50 -32.04 12.31
N GLU A 355 -13.59 -32.40 11.41
CA GLU A 355 -12.17 -32.04 11.56
C GLU A 355 -12.05 -30.51 11.66
N PRO A 356 -11.20 -29.97 12.54
CA PRO A 356 -11.02 -28.52 12.64
C PRO A 356 -10.38 -27.99 11.35
N SER A 357 -11.25 -27.55 10.43
CA SER A 357 -10.84 -26.92 9.18
C SER A 357 -10.53 -25.45 9.41
N TYR A 358 -9.44 -24.96 8.82
CA TYR A 358 -9.09 -23.55 8.91
C TYR A 358 -10.08 -22.69 8.09
N SER A 359 -10.79 -21.79 8.76
CA SER A 359 -11.64 -20.78 8.13
C SER A 359 -10.94 -19.41 8.16
N PRO A 360 -10.61 -18.81 7.00
CA PRO A 360 -9.99 -17.48 6.96
C PRO A 360 -10.83 -16.39 7.63
N GLN A 361 -12.17 -16.49 7.55
CA GLN A 361 -13.07 -15.49 8.14
C GLN A 361 -13.13 -15.61 9.67
N GLU A 362 -13.21 -16.83 10.21
CA GLU A 362 -13.17 -17.02 11.67
C GLU A 362 -11.81 -16.63 12.25
N ALA A 363 -10.73 -16.96 11.55
CA ALA A 363 -9.38 -16.54 11.93
C ALA A 363 -9.24 -15.02 11.90
N LEU A 364 -9.79 -14.34 10.88
CA LEU A 364 -9.84 -12.88 10.82
C LEU A 364 -10.62 -12.29 11.99
N ASP A 365 -11.81 -12.80 12.27
CA ASP A 365 -12.66 -12.31 13.35
C ASP A 365 -11.98 -12.40 14.71
N GLN A 366 -11.24 -13.49 14.94
CA GLN A 366 -10.44 -13.64 16.15
C GLN A 366 -9.25 -12.69 16.16
N ALA A 367 -8.51 -12.58 15.05
CA ALA A 367 -7.38 -11.66 14.93
C ALA A 367 -7.77 -10.21 15.19
N LEU A 368 -8.94 -9.77 14.70
CA LEU A 368 -9.45 -8.41 14.90
C LEU A 368 -9.77 -8.12 16.37
N ARG A 369 -10.37 -9.07 17.10
CA ARG A 369 -10.63 -8.95 18.54
C ARG A 369 -9.34 -8.83 19.34
N ASP A 370 -8.36 -9.65 19.02
CA ASP A 370 -7.06 -9.64 19.70
C ASP A 370 -6.26 -8.38 19.35
N TRP A 371 -6.34 -7.91 18.10
CA TRP A 371 -5.67 -6.68 17.67
C TRP A 371 -6.25 -5.43 18.33
N GLU A 372 -7.58 -5.38 18.51
CA GLU A 372 -8.23 -4.31 19.26
C GLU A 372 -7.68 -4.22 20.70
N ALA A 373 -7.49 -5.35 21.36
CA ALA A 373 -6.90 -5.40 22.70
C ALA A 373 -5.43 -4.94 22.72
N GLU A 374 -4.63 -5.42 21.77
CA GLU A 374 -3.23 -5.01 21.60
C GLU A 374 -3.10 -3.48 21.39
N ILE A 375 -3.93 -2.90 20.51
CA ILE A 375 -3.93 -1.46 20.24
C ILE A 375 -4.28 -0.67 21.52
N ARG A 376 -5.28 -1.12 22.28
CA ARG A 376 -5.65 -0.48 23.56
C ARG A 376 -4.53 -0.55 24.59
N GLN A 377 -3.80 -1.65 24.65
CA GLN A 377 -2.65 -1.82 25.53
C GLN A 377 -1.51 -0.86 25.15
N GLN A 378 -1.14 -0.79 23.86
CA GLN A 378 -0.10 0.11 23.35
C GLN A 378 -0.44 1.61 23.58
N VAL A 379 -1.72 1.97 23.57
CA VAL A 379 -2.17 3.36 23.84
C VAL A 379 -2.14 3.68 25.34
N SER A 380 -2.25 2.67 26.20
CA SER A 380 -2.31 2.84 27.67
C SER A 380 -0.93 2.87 28.34
N ASP A 381 0.12 2.36 27.68
CA ASP A 381 1.49 2.37 28.21
C ASP A 381 2.18 3.74 28.00
N PRO A 382 2.43 4.52 29.08
CA PRO A 382 3.07 5.83 28.97
C PRO A 382 4.57 5.74 28.61
N GLY A 383 5.19 4.56 28.70
CA GLY A 383 6.63 4.36 28.48
C GLY A 383 7.07 4.39 27.02
N THR A 384 6.13 4.24 26.07
CA THR A 384 6.42 4.17 24.62
C THR A 384 5.54 5.07 23.75
N GLY A 385 4.49 5.69 24.30
CA GLY A 385 3.48 6.41 23.52
C GLY A 385 3.11 7.78 24.08
N GLY A 386 3.87 8.83 23.72
CA GLY A 386 3.33 10.19 23.77
C GLY A 386 2.16 10.30 22.79
N ARG A 387 0.96 10.67 23.28
CA ARG A 387 -0.19 10.99 22.41
C ARG A 387 0.27 11.96 21.31
N VAL A 388 -0.18 11.75 20.08
CA VAL A 388 -0.03 12.75 19.02
C VAL A 388 -0.84 13.97 19.46
N HIS A 389 -0.18 14.93 20.08
CA HIS A 389 -0.82 16.18 20.46
C HIS A 389 -1.25 16.91 19.19
N THR A 390 -2.55 16.95 18.93
CA THR A 390 -3.17 17.96 18.08
C THR A 390 -2.91 19.31 18.73
N MET A 391 -1.92 20.06 18.23
CA MET A 391 -1.77 21.46 18.61
C MET A 391 -2.98 22.23 18.07
N ALA A 392 -3.96 22.47 18.94
CA ALA A 392 -4.97 23.50 18.73
C ALA A 392 -4.24 24.83 18.54
N ALA A 393 -4.43 25.45 17.38
CA ALA A 393 -3.81 26.73 17.04
C ALA A 393 -4.32 27.82 18.00
N ARG A 394 -3.51 28.22 18.98
CA ARG A 394 -3.69 29.50 19.67
C ARG A 394 -3.14 30.62 18.77
N GLY A 395 -3.98 31.60 18.48
CA GLY A 395 -3.67 32.74 17.60
C GLY A 395 -2.51 33.61 18.09
N PRO A 396 -1.90 34.43 17.22
CA PRO A 396 -0.69 35.15 17.53
C PRO A 396 -1.00 36.40 18.38
N GLY A 397 -0.53 36.39 19.63
CA GLY A 397 -0.52 37.54 20.52
C GLY A 397 0.90 37.98 20.84
N SER A 398 1.23 39.21 20.44
CA SER A 398 2.35 40.07 20.87
C SER A 398 3.81 39.66 20.60
N ARG A 399 4.46 40.61 19.92
CA ARG A 399 5.88 40.85 19.64
C ARG A 399 6.84 40.55 20.81
N GLY A 400 7.96 39.90 20.47
CA GLY A 400 9.20 39.89 21.26
C GLY A 400 10.37 39.53 20.33
N ALA A 401 11.22 40.52 20.04
CA ALA A 401 12.37 40.39 19.17
C ALA A 401 13.54 39.69 19.89
N TRP A 402 14.09 38.62 19.32
CA TRP A 402 15.46 38.18 19.59
C TRP A 402 16.12 37.76 18.27
N ALA A 403 17.20 38.47 17.95
CA ALA A 403 18.05 38.27 16.80
C ALA A 403 19.13 37.21 17.09
N GLY A 404 19.54 36.51 16.04
CA GLY A 404 20.91 36.05 15.82
C GLY A 404 21.40 34.85 16.62
N LEU A 405 21.49 33.69 15.96
CA LEU A 405 22.71 32.86 15.90
C LEU A 405 22.48 31.74 14.89
N GLY A 406 23.29 31.74 13.83
CA GLY A 406 23.23 30.75 12.77
C GLY A 406 23.84 29.43 13.19
N THR A 407 23.14 28.35 12.87
CA THR A 407 23.71 27.02 12.70
C THR A 407 23.10 26.39 11.46
N ARG A 408 23.92 26.20 10.42
CA ARG A 408 23.60 25.34 9.28
C ARG A 408 23.61 23.89 9.78
N GLY A 409 22.49 23.20 9.65
CA GLY A 409 22.38 21.74 9.82
C GLY A 409 21.89 21.11 8.51
N PRO A 410 22.38 19.92 8.13
CA PRO A 410 22.08 19.29 6.85
C PRO A 410 20.81 18.45 6.95
N TRP A 411 19.70 18.97 6.43
CA TRP A 411 18.47 18.20 6.23
C TRP A 411 17.83 18.58 4.89
N ASP A 412 18.58 18.35 3.81
CA ASP A 412 17.99 18.18 2.49
C ASP A 412 17.54 16.72 2.38
N VAL A 413 16.26 16.47 2.66
CA VAL A 413 15.60 15.20 2.37
C VAL A 413 15.43 15.12 0.87
N ALA A 414 16.35 14.41 0.20
CA ALA A 414 16.18 14.01 -1.18
C ALA A 414 14.88 13.20 -1.31
N ALA A 415 13.97 13.67 -2.16
CA ALA A 415 12.85 12.89 -2.62
C ALA A 415 13.41 11.70 -3.41
N ASN A 416 13.47 10.52 -2.79
CA ASN A 416 13.79 9.29 -3.48
C ASN A 416 12.65 8.97 -4.45
N SER A 417 12.86 9.27 -5.71
CA SER A 417 12.12 8.67 -6.81
C SER A 417 12.48 7.18 -6.85
N CYS A 418 11.60 6.32 -6.34
CA CYS A 418 11.66 4.89 -6.64
C CYS A 418 11.36 4.71 -8.13
N GLN A 419 12.40 4.63 -8.96
CA GLN A 419 12.27 4.10 -10.31
C GLN A 419 12.32 2.58 -10.19
N SER A 420 11.18 1.93 -10.43
CA SER A 420 11.13 0.48 -10.60
C SER A 420 11.97 0.07 -11.82
N PRO A 421 12.74 -1.03 -11.77
CA PRO A 421 13.34 -1.58 -12.98
C PRO A 421 12.24 -2.06 -13.96
N PRO A 422 12.46 -1.96 -15.28
CA PRO A 422 11.46 -2.38 -16.26
C PRO A 422 11.29 -3.91 -16.26
N VAL A 423 10.04 -4.35 -16.19
CA VAL A 423 9.66 -5.74 -16.51
C VAL A 423 9.83 -5.94 -18.03
N PRO A 424 10.59 -6.93 -18.51
CA PRO A 424 10.74 -7.15 -19.94
C PRO A 424 9.42 -7.64 -20.55
N ALA A 425 8.86 -6.84 -21.45
CA ALA A 425 7.74 -7.25 -22.29
C ALA A 425 8.22 -8.30 -23.30
N ALA A 426 7.49 -9.41 -23.40
CA ALA A 426 7.72 -10.46 -24.38
C ALA A 426 7.68 -9.87 -25.80
N SER A 427 8.78 -10.05 -26.54
CA SER A 427 8.94 -9.63 -27.93
C SER A 427 8.07 -10.47 -28.85
N GLY A 428 6.89 -9.96 -29.20
CA GLY A 428 6.09 -10.43 -30.34
C GLY A 428 6.58 -9.75 -31.61
N ALA A 429 7.14 -10.54 -32.53
CA ALA A 429 7.69 -10.10 -33.80
C ALA A 429 6.67 -9.34 -34.67
N SER A 430 7.05 -8.13 -35.12
CA SER A 430 6.36 -7.40 -36.18
C SER A 430 6.70 -8.03 -37.53
N THR A 431 5.70 -8.55 -38.24
CA THR A 431 5.81 -8.85 -39.67
C THR A 431 5.04 -7.79 -40.45
N SER A 432 5.74 -7.17 -41.40
CA SER A 432 5.21 -6.27 -42.42
C SER A 432 4.28 -7.03 -43.37
N LEU A 433 3.17 -6.42 -43.77
CA LEU A 433 2.55 -6.75 -45.04
C LEU A 433 1.95 -5.53 -45.73
N ASP A 434 2.17 -5.54 -47.03
CA ASP A 434 2.08 -4.49 -48.02
C ASP A 434 0.66 -4.02 -48.36
N THR A 435 0.67 -2.79 -48.88
CA THR A 435 -0.25 -2.14 -49.83
C THR A 435 -1.31 -3.00 -50.53
N ALA A 436 -2.57 -2.55 -50.47
CA ALA A 436 -3.51 -2.62 -51.59
C ALA A 436 -4.60 -1.53 -51.51
N ARG A 437 -4.70 -0.69 -52.55
CA ARG A 437 -5.91 0.07 -52.95
C ARG A 437 -6.86 -0.89 -53.70
N PRO A 438 -8.19 -0.70 -53.68
CA PRO A 438 -8.93 0.32 -54.47
C PRO A 438 -10.05 1.01 -53.64
N GLY A 439 -10.61 2.19 -53.92
CA GLY A 439 -11.02 2.74 -55.21
C GLY A 439 -12.51 2.48 -55.45
N ALA A 440 -13.41 3.28 -54.86
CA ALA A 440 -14.79 3.51 -55.37
C ALA A 440 -15.42 4.74 -54.70
N HIS A 441 -15.78 5.71 -55.53
CA HIS A 441 -16.57 6.88 -55.20
C HIS A 441 -18.01 6.49 -54.83
N VAL A 442 -18.52 7.00 -53.71
CA VAL A 442 -19.96 7.30 -53.55
C VAL A 442 -20.06 8.67 -52.90
N THR A 443 -20.45 9.64 -53.70
CA THR A 443 -20.93 10.96 -53.29
C THR A 443 -22.25 10.79 -52.55
N ASN A 444 -22.37 11.36 -51.34
CA ASN A 444 -23.66 11.88 -50.88
C ASN A 444 -23.44 13.02 -49.88
N ALA A 445 -24.01 14.16 -50.26
CA ALA A 445 -24.06 15.39 -49.50
C ALA A 445 -24.79 15.17 -48.17
N ILE A 446 -24.19 15.62 -47.07
CA ILE A 446 -24.90 15.86 -45.82
C ILE A 446 -25.01 17.36 -45.66
N GLN A 447 -26.22 17.86 -45.89
CA GLN A 447 -26.65 19.21 -45.61
C GLN A 447 -26.48 19.50 -44.12
N SER A 448 -25.88 20.65 -43.83
CA SER A 448 -25.93 21.28 -42.50
C SER A 448 -27.39 21.55 -42.12
N PRO A 449 -27.87 21.18 -40.92
CA PRO A 449 -29.10 21.76 -40.42
C PRO A 449 -28.79 23.18 -39.92
N ALA A 450 -29.50 24.14 -40.50
CA ALA A 450 -29.52 25.51 -40.06
C ALA A 450 -29.93 25.59 -38.58
N VAL A 451 -29.17 26.38 -37.82
CA VAL A 451 -29.50 26.82 -36.47
C VAL A 451 -30.72 27.73 -36.56
N LEU A 452 -31.88 27.23 -36.14
CA LEU A 452 -33.03 28.07 -35.84
C LEU A 452 -32.81 28.71 -34.47
N VAL A 453 -32.62 30.03 -34.50
CA VAL A 453 -32.70 30.92 -33.35
C VAL A 453 -34.14 30.88 -32.84
N ALA A 454 -34.35 30.39 -31.62
CA ALA A 454 -35.60 30.55 -30.90
C ALA A 454 -35.38 31.56 -29.76
N ASP A 455 -36.11 32.66 -29.84
CA ASP A 455 -36.14 33.77 -28.90
C ASP A 455 -36.54 33.34 -27.48
N GLY A 456 -36.03 34.11 -26.52
CA GLY A 456 -36.11 33.80 -25.11
C GLY A 456 -37.52 33.78 -24.51
N VAL A 457 -37.70 32.86 -23.57
CA VAL A 457 -38.54 33.04 -22.39
C VAL A 457 -37.75 32.45 -21.22
N GLY A 458 -37.43 33.29 -20.24
CA GLY A 458 -36.74 32.89 -19.02
C GLY A 458 -37.54 31.82 -18.30
N THR A 459 -36.97 30.63 -18.21
CA THR A 459 -37.41 29.59 -17.27
C THR A 459 -36.42 29.61 -16.11
N GLU A 460 -36.89 30.00 -14.93
CA GLU A 460 -36.15 29.84 -13.68
C GLU A 460 -35.89 28.34 -13.45
N LEU A 461 -34.73 27.87 -13.90
CA LEU A 461 -34.22 26.54 -13.59
C LEU A 461 -33.67 26.56 -12.18
N SER A 462 -34.55 26.31 -11.20
CA SER A 462 -34.13 25.92 -9.86
C SER A 462 -33.64 24.46 -9.90
N PRO A 463 -32.37 24.16 -9.55
CA PRO A 463 -31.93 22.78 -9.37
C PRO A 463 -32.50 22.28 -8.03
N THR A 464 -33.74 21.80 -8.04
CA THR A 464 -34.26 21.04 -6.90
C THR A 464 -33.54 19.69 -6.88
N LEU A 465 -32.83 19.45 -5.77
CA LEU A 465 -32.10 18.23 -5.46
C LEU A 465 -33.05 17.27 -4.75
N PRO A 466 -33.47 16.14 -5.34
CA PRO A 466 -34.19 15.12 -4.59
C PRO A 466 -33.27 14.51 -3.51
N LEU A 467 -31.96 14.39 -3.80
CA LEU A 467 -30.96 13.77 -2.91
C LEU A 467 -30.39 14.69 -1.82
N ALA A 468 -30.50 16.02 -1.97
CA ALA A 468 -30.08 16.93 -0.90
C ALA A 468 -31.18 17.17 0.12
N ASN A 469 -32.44 16.87 -0.19
CA ASN A 469 -33.54 16.98 0.76
C ASN A 469 -33.49 15.94 1.90
N SER A 470 -32.65 14.90 1.79
CA SER A 470 -32.33 13.99 2.92
C SER A 470 -31.12 14.43 3.75
N ILE A 471 -30.39 15.46 3.29
CA ILE A 471 -29.43 16.21 4.10
C ILE A 471 -30.14 17.53 4.39
N ASP A 472 -31.05 17.50 5.36
CA ASP A 472 -31.67 18.71 5.88
C ASP A 472 -30.55 19.71 6.16
N ALA A 473 -30.63 20.93 5.66
CA ALA A 473 -29.55 21.89 5.83
C ALA A 473 -29.40 22.42 7.27
N GLY A 474 -30.26 21.92 8.18
CA GLY A 474 -30.10 21.98 9.62
C GLY A 474 -29.77 20.63 10.29
N SER A 475 -29.61 19.55 9.52
CA SER A 475 -29.16 18.25 10.05
C SER A 475 -27.64 18.18 10.04
N ASP A 476 -27.10 17.73 11.17
CA ASP A 476 -25.68 17.49 11.36
C ASP A 476 -25.09 16.71 10.16
N PRO A 477 -23.93 17.12 9.62
CA PRO A 477 -23.29 16.37 8.55
C PRO A 477 -23.14 14.89 8.95
N PRO A 478 -23.09 13.95 8.01
CA PRO A 478 -23.11 12.51 8.32
C PRO A 478 -22.08 12.05 9.37
N TRP A 479 -20.95 12.76 9.48
CA TRP A 479 -19.95 12.53 10.53
C TRP A 479 -20.37 13.07 11.91
N ALA A 480 -21.10 14.19 12.00
CA ALA A 480 -21.63 14.72 13.24
C ALA A 480 -22.79 13.85 13.78
N GLN A 481 -23.57 13.23 12.88
CA GLN A 481 -24.51 12.17 13.25
C GLN A 481 -23.77 10.90 13.75
N ALA A 482 -22.64 10.53 13.13
CA ALA A 482 -21.79 9.43 13.60
C ALA A 482 -21.08 9.72 14.94
N GLU A 483 -20.72 10.97 15.21
CA GLU A 483 -20.15 11.43 16.49
C GLU A 483 -21.17 11.48 17.63
N SER A 484 -22.47 11.57 17.33
CA SER A 484 -23.55 11.52 18.32
C SER A 484 -23.78 10.12 18.91
N SER A 485 -23.16 9.08 18.33
CA SER A 485 -23.15 7.73 18.88
C SER A 485 -22.22 7.66 20.11
N PRO A 486 -22.65 7.07 21.25
CA PRO A 486 -22.00 7.19 22.55
C PRO A 486 -20.75 6.30 22.70
N ALA A 487 -19.82 6.35 21.74
CA ALA A 487 -18.54 5.67 21.82
C ALA A 487 -17.40 6.70 21.97
N LYS A 488 -17.41 7.45 23.09
CA LYS A 488 -16.17 8.00 23.69
C LYS A 488 -15.31 6.85 24.24
N GLY A 489 -15.01 5.86 23.41
CA GLY A 489 -14.14 4.74 23.74
C GLY A 489 -12.68 5.16 23.65
N LEU A 490 -11.86 4.70 24.59
CA LEU A 490 -10.40 4.74 24.48
C LEU A 490 -9.98 3.72 23.40
N GLY A 491 -9.80 4.17 22.16
CA GLY A 491 -9.20 3.36 21.08
C GLY A 491 -10.14 3.08 19.89
N LEU A 492 -9.56 2.48 18.84
CA LEU A 492 -10.27 2.01 17.65
C LEU A 492 -11.18 0.82 17.99
N GLY A 493 -12.41 0.83 17.47
CA GLY A 493 -13.39 -0.24 17.67
C GLY A 493 -13.26 -1.39 16.68
N LEU A 494 -13.83 -2.56 17.01
CA LEU A 494 -13.82 -3.74 16.14
C LEU A 494 -14.37 -3.49 14.72
N GLU A 495 -15.47 -2.73 14.57
CA GLU A 495 -16.03 -2.38 13.27
C GLU A 495 -15.12 -1.45 12.45
N GLU A 496 -14.38 -0.56 13.13
CA GLU A 496 -13.41 0.33 12.49
C GLU A 496 -12.21 -0.47 11.97
N LEU A 497 -11.72 -1.43 12.77
CA LEU A 497 -10.65 -2.35 12.37
C LEU A 497 -11.09 -3.28 11.24
N ARG A 498 -12.32 -3.81 11.28
CA ARG A 498 -12.87 -4.62 10.20
C ARG A 498 -12.91 -3.84 8.90
N LEU A 499 -13.46 -2.61 8.93
CA LEU A 499 -13.47 -1.75 7.75
C LEU A 499 -12.05 -1.48 7.26
N LEU A 500 -11.09 -1.17 8.15
CA LEU A 500 -9.70 -0.97 7.78
C LEU A 500 -9.12 -2.18 7.02
N VAL A 501 -9.34 -3.39 7.53
CA VAL A 501 -8.88 -4.62 6.88
C VAL A 501 -9.57 -4.85 5.53
N GLU A 502 -10.87 -4.58 5.44
CA GLU A 502 -11.59 -4.74 4.18
C GLU A 502 -11.14 -3.77 3.07
N LEU A 503 -10.69 -2.56 3.46
CA LEU A 503 -10.12 -1.58 2.53
C LEU A 503 -8.71 -1.99 2.04
N PHE A 504 -7.96 -2.73 2.85
CA PHE A 504 -6.58 -3.15 2.59
C PHE A 504 -6.42 -4.67 2.75
N TYR A 505 -7.16 -5.44 1.94
CA TYR A 505 -7.35 -6.87 2.19
C TYR A 505 -6.17 -7.75 1.71
N LEU A 506 -6.16 -8.17 0.43
CA LEU A 506 -5.16 -9.09 -0.12
C LEU A 506 -4.69 -8.66 -1.53
N PRO A 507 -3.60 -9.23 -2.07
CA PRO A 507 -3.07 -8.83 -3.37
C PRO A 507 -4.02 -9.02 -4.56
N TYR A 508 -4.92 -10.00 -4.49
CA TYR A 508 -5.81 -10.37 -5.60
C TYR A 508 -7.29 -10.12 -5.32
N THR A 509 -7.63 -9.71 -4.08
CA THR A 509 -9.01 -9.67 -3.61
C THR A 509 -9.17 -8.49 -2.65
N HIS A 510 -10.23 -7.71 -2.84
CA HIS A 510 -10.65 -6.67 -1.89
C HIS A 510 -11.58 -7.26 -0.84
N GLY A 511 -11.70 -6.60 0.32
CA GLY A 511 -12.73 -6.95 1.29
C GLY A 511 -14.14 -6.66 0.76
N ALA A 512 -15.15 -7.12 1.49
CA ALA A 512 -16.54 -7.02 1.05
C ALA A 512 -16.98 -5.56 0.90
N GLN A 513 -16.67 -4.69 1.88
CA GLN A 513 -17.02 -3.26 1.83
C GLN A 513 -16.32 -2.51 0.68
N ALA A 514 -15.03 -2.79 0.44
CA ALA A 514 -14.29 -2.22 -0.68
C ALA A 514 -14.84 -2.67 -2.05
N THR A 515 -15.21 -3.95 -2.16
CA THR A 515 -15.86 -4.50 -3.35
C THR A 515 -17.22 -3.83 -3.59
N GLN A 516 -18.04 -3.69 -2.55
CA GLN A 516 -19.32 -2.99 -2.63
C GLN A 516 -19.14 -1.52 -3.05
N LEU A 517 -18.17 -0.81 -2.47
CA LEU A 517 -17.85 0.58 -2.83
C LEU A 517 -17.56 0.71 -4.34
N LEU A 518 -16.69 -0.15 -4.88
CA LEU A 518 -16.35 -0.17 -6.31
C LEU A 518 -17.54 -0.54 -7.19
N GLN A 519 -18.34 -1.53 -6.79
CA GLN A 519 -19.53 -1.97 -7.52
C GLN A 519 -20.58 -0.87 -7.58
N HIS A 520 -20.88 -0.21 -6.45
CA HIS A 520 -21.81 0.91 -6.43
C HIS A 520 -21.31 2.05 -7.31
N PHE A 521 -20.03 2.42 -7.23
CA PHE A 521 -19.49 3.53 -8.02
C PHE A 521 -19.56 3.26 -9.53
N ARG A 522 -19.09 2.07 -9.98
CA ARG A 522 -19.19 1.64 -11.39
C ARG A 522 -20.64 1.66 -11.87
N TRP A 523 -21.56 1.14 -11.06
CA TRP A 523 -22.97 1.09 -11.42
C TRP A 523 -23.59 2.49 -11.53
N LEU A 524 -23.27 3.41 -10.61
CA LEU A 524 -23.76 4.79 -10.65
C LEU A 524 -23.28 5.54 -11.89
N GLN A 525 -22.03 5.32 -12.30
CA GLN A 525 -21.47 5.87 -13.53
C GLN A 525 -22.16 5.32 -14.78
N ALA A 526 -22.39 4.00 -14.83
CA ALA A 526 -23.06 3.35 -15.96
C ALA A 526 -24.56 3.72 -16.08
N ASN A 527 -25.24 3.97 -14.96
CA ASN A 527 -26.69 4.18 -14.90
C ASN A 527 -27.08 5.64 -14.60
N ARG A 528 -26.22 6.62 -14.88
CA ARG A 528 -26.47 8.05 -14.60
C ARG A 528 -27.80 8.59 -15.15
N HIS A 529 -28.29 8.04 -16.26
CA HIS A 529 -29.57 8.45 -16.87
C HIS A 529 -30.77 8.09 -15.97
N GLY A 530 -30.61 7.08 -15.10
CA GLY A 530 -31.58 6.72 -14.08
C GLY A 530 -31.76 7.79 -13.01
N ALA A 531 -30.75 8.64 -12.76
CA ALA A 531 -30.82 9.66 -11.70
C ALA A 531 -31.94 10.69 -11.91
N ARG A 532 -32.36 10.90 -13.17
CA ARG A 532 -33.47 11.77 -13.58
C ARG A 532 -34.14 11.18 -14.81
N ALA A 533 -34.67 9.96 -14.70
CA ALA A 533 -35.36 9.29 -15.81
C ALA A 533 -36.84 9.73 -15.88
N PRO A 534 -37.22 10.67 -16.77
CA PRO A 534 -38.61 11.08 -16.88
C PRO A 534 -39.47 9.88 -17.33
N GLY A 535 -40.37 9.43 -16.46
CA GLY A 535 -41.33 8.36 -16.74
C GLY A 535 -40.93 6.95 -16.30
N ARG A 536 -39.81 6.76 -15.58
CA ARG A 536 -39.42 5.45 -14.99
C ARG A 536 -39.03 5.59 -13.51
N ALA A 537 -40.04 5.70 -12.64
CA ALA A 537 -39.84 5.86 -11.20
C ALA A 537 -38.95 4.77 -10.57
N SER A 538 -39.03 3.53 -11.05
CA SER A 538 -38.21 2.41 -10.56
C SER A 538 -36.71 2.59 -10.78
N ASP A 539 -36.31 3.19 -11.91
CA ASP A 539 -34.90 3.38 -12.27
C ASP A 539 -34.28 4.50 -11.42
N GLU A 540 -35.09 5.53 -11.12
CA GLU A 540 -34.70 6.63 -10.23
C GLU A 540 -34.55 6.16 -8.79
N GLU A 541 -35.54 5.46 -8.23
CA GLU A 541 -35.48 4.89 -6.87
C GLU A 541 -34.26 3.97 -6.70
N GLN A 542 -33.97 3.11 -7.67
CA GLN A 542 -32.82 2.23 -7.64
C GLN A 542 -31.50 3.02 -7.65
N TRP A 543 -31.42 4.08 -8.46
CA TRP A 543 -30.23 4.93 -8.50
C TRP A 543 -30.02 5.65 -7.18
N GLN A 544 -31.08 6.23 -6.61
CA GLN A 544 -31.04 6.92 -5.32
C GLN A 544 -30.61 5.97 -4.19
N HIS A 545 -31.15 4.74 -4.15
CA HIS A 545 -30.78 3.74 -3.15
C HIS A 545 -29.28 3.35 -3.23
N ARG A 546 -28.77 3.09 -4.44
CA ARG A 546 -27.34 2.76 -4.63
C ARG A 546 -26.43 3.96 -4.37
N ALA A 547 -26.86 5.18 -4.68
CA ALA A 547 -26.12 6.40 -4.40
C ALA A 547 -26.02 6.63 -2.88
N TRP A 548 -27.12 6.42 -2.16
CA TRP A 548 -27.14 6.47 -0.70
C TRP A 548 -26.19 5.45 -0.09
N ALA A 549 -26.24 4.18 -0.54
CA ALA A 549 -25.33 3.14 -0.05
C ALA A 549 -23.86 3.49 -0.29
N PHE A 550 -23.52 4.01 -1.48
CA PHE A 550 -22.18 4.50 -1.81
C PHE A 550 -21.73 5.64 -0.89
N GLN A 551 -22.60 6.62 -0.66
CA GLN A 551 -22.34 7.76 0.22
C GLN A 551 -22.11 7.34 1.68
N GLN A 552 -22.88 6.36 2.18
CA GLN A 552 -22.68 5.82 3.53
C GLN A 552 -21.30 5.17 3.68
N LEU A 553 -20.86 4.38 2.68
CA LEU A 553 -19.52 3.80 2.68
C LEU A 553 -18.43 4.87 2.62
N CYS A 554 -18.57 5.88 1.74
CA CYS A 554 -17.61 6.99 1.66
C CYS A 554 -17.49 7.74 2.99
N THR A 555 -18.63 8.00 3.65
CA THR A 555 -18.68 8.64 4.96
C THR A 555 -17.96 7.80 6.01
N ARG A 556 -18.26 6.50 6.09
CA ARG A 556 -17.60 5.58 7.03
C ARG A 556 -16.08 5.56 6.86
N ILE A 557 -15.58 5.57 5.62
CA ILE A 557 -14.13 5.64 5.33
C ILE A 557 -13.52 6.96 5.80
N CYS A 558 -14.22 8.09 5.58
CA CYS A 558 -13.76 9.39 6.05
C CYS A 558 -13.75 9.50 7.58
N CYS A 559 -14.78 8.96 8.24
CA CYS A 559 -14.85 8.87 9.71
C CYS A 559 -13.74 7.98 10.27
N LEU A 560 -13.49 6.81 9.66
CA LEU A 560 -12.41 5.90 10.02
C LEU A 560 -11.05 6.64 10.01
N HIS A 561 -10.76 7.46 9.01
CA HIS A 561 -9.51 8.23 8.98
C HIS A 561 -9.37 9.17 10.20
N GLY A 562 -10.39 9.96 10.52
CA GLY A 562 -10.34 10.89 11.67
C GLY A 562 -10.16 10.17 13.00
N ARG A 563 -10.88 9.05 13.18
CA ARG A 563 -10.78 8.14 14.33
C ARG A 563 -9.42 7.48 14.42
N PHE A 564 -8.90 6.96 13.31
CA PHE A 564 -7.58 6.34 13.21
C PHE A 564 -6.47 7.30 13.64
N VAL A 565 -6.46 8.52 13.11
CA VAL A 565 -5.47 9.53 13.50
C VAL A 565 -5.56 9.91 14.98
N SER A 566 -6.76 9.91 15.56
CA SER A 566 -7.00 10.35 16.94
C SER A 566 -6.78 9.25 17.98
N CYS A 567 -6.97 7.97 17.61
CA CYS A 567 -7.04 6.85 18.55
C CYS A 567 -5.97 5.78 18.35
N ALA A 568 -5.32 5.71 17.19
CA ALA A 568 -4.26 4.72 16.97
C ALA A 568 -3.02 5.01 17.83
N SER A 569 -2.26 3.95 18.15
CA SER A 569 -0.93 4.12 18.71
C SER A 569 -0.04 4.87 17.71
N ARG A 570 0.98 5.58 18.21
CA ARG A 570 1.93 6.32 17.34
C ARG A 570 2.61 5.40 16.31
N ALA A 571 2.95 4.17 16.72
CA ALA A 571 3.53 3.17 15.84
C ALA A 571 2.57 2.78 14.71
N LEU A 572 1.33 2.43 15.05
CA LEU A 572 0.31 2.06 14.06
C LEU A 572 -0.01 3.21 13.10
N CYS A 573 -0.09 4.44 13.63
CA CYS A 573 -0.34 5.63 12.83
C CYS A 573 0.78 5.87 11.81
N TYR A 574 2.06 5.75 12.20
CA TYR A 574 3.16 5.93 11.26
C TYR A 574 3.20 4.90 10.15
N ASP A 575 2.86 3.66 10.47
CA ASP A 575 2.86 2.57 9.50
C ASP A 575 1.70 2.71 8.50
N LEU A 576 0.47 3.02 8.97
CA LEU A 576 -0.72 2.92 8.11
C LEU A 576 -1.33 4.25 7.64
N HIS A 577 -0.97 5.40 8.24
CA HIS A 577 -1.61 6.69 7.92
C HIS A 577 -1.52 7.03 6.43
N ARG A 578 -0.38 6.77 5.79
CA ARG A 578 -0.16 7.10 4.37
C ARG A 578 -1.21 6.48 3.46
N TYR A 579 -1.51 5.19 3.66
CA TYR A 579 -2.45 4.43 2.84
C TYR A 579 -3.89 4.93 3.05
N LEU A 580 -4.27 5.15 4.30
CA LEU A 580 -5.63 5.58 4.65
C LEU A 580 -5.88 7.03 4.22
N TRP A 581 -4.88 7.90 4.33
CA TRP A 581 -4.94 9.30 3.92
C TRP A 581 -5.07 9.45 2.38
N ASP A 582 -4.31 8.64 1.62
CA ASP A 582 -4.42 8.56 0.16
C ASP A 582 -5.83 8.09 -0.24
N LEU A 583 -6.29 6.96 0.31
CA LEU A 583 -7.61 6.41 0.02
C LEU A 583 -8.73 7.40 0.35
N ARG A 584 -8.70 8.02 1.53
CA ARG A 584 -9.68 9.04 1.95
C ARG A 584 -9.75 10.19 0.94
N THR A 585 -8.61 10.66 0.44
CA THR A 585 -8.56 11.75 -0.54
C THR A 585 -9.27 11.38 -1.84
N VAL A 586 -9.06 10.15 -2.34
CA VAL A 586 -9.75 9.65 -3.55
C VAL A 586 -11.23 9.44 -3.29
N VAL A 587 -11.60 8.91 -2.13
CA VAL A 587 -13.00 8.70 -1.71
C VAL A 587 -13.76 10.02 -1.62
N LEU A 588 -13.16 11.08 -1.08
CA LEU A 588 -13.78 12.42 -1.06
C LEU A 588 -14.11 12.93 -2.46
N ALA A 589 -13.17 12.77 -3.41
CA ALA A 589 -13.38 13.16 -4.80
C ALA A 589 -14.44 12.30 -5.50
N ALA A 590 -14.39 10.97 -5.31
CA ALA A 590 -15.36 10.03 -5.88
C ALA A 590 -16.78 10.27 -5.35
N HIS A 591 -16.91 10.55 -4.05
CA HIS A 591 -18.16 10.93 -3.42
C HIS A 591 -18.76 12.19 -4.05
N ALA A 592 -17.98 13.27 -4.14
CA ALA A 592 -18.43 14.52 -4.74
C ALA A 592 -18.79 14.38 -6.22
N PHE A 593 -18.01 13.59 -6.96
CA PHE A 593 -18.29 13.28 -8.37
C PHE A 593 -19.59 12.48 -8.53
N ALA A 594 -19.85 11.49 -7.67
CA ALA A 594 -21.10 10.73 -7.68
C ALA A 594 -22.33 11.61 -7.38
N LEU A 595 -22.22 12.53 -6.42
CA LEU A 595 -23.27 13.53 -6.15
C LEU A 595 -23.50 14.43 -7.35
N TRP A 596 -22.41 14.89 -8.01
CA TRP A 596 -22.50 15.70 -9.22
C TRP A 596 -23.21 14.96 -10.35
N LEU A 597 -22.95 13.67 -10.55
CA LEU A 597 -23.65 12.85 -11.55
C LEU A 597 -25.17 12.85 -11.33
N GLY A 598 -25.62 12.78 -10.08
CA GLY A 598 -27.04 12.82 -9.73
C GLY A 598 -27.73 14.17 -10.00
N CYS A 599 -26.95 15.24 -10.18
CA CYS A 599 -27.47 16.58 -10.44
C CYS A 599 -27.61 16.90 -11.94
N GLN A 600 -27.06 16.07 -12.84
CA GLN A 600 -27.02 16.37 -14.26
C GLN A 600 -28.37 16.16 -14.95
N SER A 601 -28.85 17.18 -15.67
CA SER A 601 -30.08 17.09 -16.49
C SER A 601 -29.83 16.67 -17.95
N SER A 602 -28.56 16.67 -18.40
CA SER A 602 -28.21 16.48 -19.81
C SER A 602 -27.86 15.02 -20.14
N ALA A 603 -28.42 14.52 -21.24
CA ALA A 603 -28.17 13.19 -21.78
C ALA A 603 -26.82 13.04 -22.53
N ALA A 604 -25.98 14.09 -22.60
CA ALA A 604 -24.72 14.07 -23.35
C ALA A 604 -23.81 12.90 -22.92
N ALA A 605 -23.30 12.12 -23.87
CA ALA A 605 -22.49 10.91 -23.63
C ALA A 605 -21.20 11.25 -22.85
N LEU A 606 -20.99 10.61 -21.68
CA LEU A 606 -19.72 10.67 -20.96
C LEU A 606 -18.66 9.89 -21.73
N ALA A 607 -17.49 10.48 -21.92
CA ALA A 607 -16.28 9.72 -22.23
C ALA A 607 -15.77 9.05 -20.93
N LEU A 608 -16.35 7.91 -20.55
CA LEU A 608 -15.85 7.12 -19.44
C LEU A 608 -14.48 6.52 -19.78
N ALA A 609 -13.61 6.40 -18.78
CA ALA A 609 -12.31 5.78 -18.94
C ALA A 609 -12.46 4.35 -19.48
N ARG A 610 -11.64 3.97 -20.47
CA ARG A 610 -11.64 2.59 -21.00
C ARG A 610 -11.27 1.62 -19.87
N ASP A 611 -11.90 0.46 -19.86
CA ASP A 611 -11.55 -0.62 -18.94
C ASP A 611 -10.10 -1.06 -19.15
N VAL A 612 -9.20 -0.55 -18.32
CA VAL A 612 -7.88 -1.16 -18.10
C VAL A 612 -8.06 -2.27 -17.08
N GLU A 613 -7.47 -3.44 -17.30
CA GLU A 613 -7.61 -4.57 -16.39
C GLU A 613 -7.17 -4.20 -14.95
N PRO A 614 -7.91 -4.63 -13.90
CA PRO A 614 -7.66 -4.20 -12.51
C PRO A 614 -6.24 -4.45 -11.99
N TRP A 615 -5.56 -5.51 -12.45
CA TRP A 615 -4.20 -5.86 -12.02
C TRP A 615 -3.08 -5.02 -12.66
N VAL A 616 -3.40 -4.26 -13.72
CA VAL A 616 -2.48 -3.27 -14.31
C VAL A 616 -2.45 -1.98 -13.46
N ARG A 617 -3.40 -1.84 -12.52
CA ARG A 617 -3.60 -0.61 -11.74
C ARG A 617 -2.83 -0.68 -10.42
N HIS A 618 -1.74 0.08 -10.34
CA HIS A 618 -0.98 0.28 -9.11
C HIS A 618 -1.82 0.98 -8.02
N GLY A 619 -1.58 0.64 -6.74
CA GLY A 619 -2.20 1.30 -5.59
C GLY A 619 -3.52 0.73 -5.06
N GLY A 620 -3.87 -0.51 -5.40
CA GLY A 620 -4.99 -1.24 -4.82
C GLY A 620 -6.33 -0.51 -4.97
N LEU A 621 -7.15 -0.47 -3.91
CA LEU A 621 -8.47 0.18 -3.92
C LEU A 621 -8.40 1.66 -4.34
N SER A 622 -7.40 2.40 -3.83
CA SER A 622 -7.20 3.81 -4.19
C SER A 622 -6.92 3.97 -5.68
N GLY A 623 -6.04 3.12 -6.24
CA GLY A 623 -5.75 3.07 -7.67
C GLY A 623 -6.95 2.72 -8.54
N GLU A 624 -7.80 1.78 -8.09
CA GLU A 624 -9.02 1.42 -8.81
C GLU A 624 -10.07 2.53 -8.81
N LEU A 625 -10.30 3.20 -7.67
CA LEU A 625 -11.19 4.36 -7.59
C LEU A 625 -10.67 5.53 -8.43
N GLN A 626 -9.35 5.78 -8.39
CA GLN A 626 -8.67 6.77 -9.22
C GLN A 626 -8.94 6.50 -10.71
N ALA A 627 -8.83 5.25 -11.16
CA ALA A 627 -9.05 4.89 -12.55
C ALA A 627 -10.52 5.00 -12.98
N LEU A 628 -11.47 4.98 -12.04
CA LEU A 628 -12.88 5.26 -12.31
C LEU A 628 -13.15 6.77 -12.42
N LEU A 629 -12.28 7.63 -11.90
CA LEU A 629 -12.41 9.08 -12.04
C LEU A 629 -11.87 9.56 -13.40
N PRO A 630 -12.67 10.30 -14.20
CA PRO A 630 -12.25 10.75 -15.53
C PRO A 630 -11.31 11.95 -15.43
N VAL A 631 -10.05 11.76 -15.04
CA VAL A 631 -9.05 12.85 -14.95
C VAL A 631 -7.77 12.58 -15.77
N GLY A 632 -7.87 11.61 -16.69
CA GLY A 632 -6.78 11.14 -17.54
C GLY A 632 -5.83 10.19 -16.81
N ASN A 633 -4.80 9.71 -17.52
CA ASN A 633 -3.83 8.74 -17.00
C ASN A 633 -2.72 9.37 -16.13
N SER A 634 -2.86 10.62 -15.68
CA SER A 634 -1.80 11.29 -14.91
C SER A 634 -1.78 10.80 -13.46
N CYS A 635 -0.85 9.93 -13.13
CA CYS A 635 -0.61 9.47 -11.75
C CYS A 635 -0.27 10.63 -10.78
N GLU A 636 0.26 11.74 -11.28
CA GLU A 636 0.67 12.93 -10.50
C GLU A 636 -0.45 13.55 -9.67
N LEU A 637 -1.71 13.49 -10.12
CA LEU A 637 -2.85 14.03 -9.36
C LEU A 637 -3.07 13.28 -8.03
N PHE A 638 -2.62 12.03 -7.98
CA PHE A 638 -2.92 11.08 -6.91
C PHE A 638 -1.67 10.64 -6.14
N HIS A 639 -0.48 10.97 -6.63
CA HIS A 639 0.78 10.64 -5.97
C HIS A 639 1.37 11.85 -5.26
N TYR A 640 1.28 11.86 -3.93
CA TYR A 640 1.83 12.94 -3.13
C TYR A 640 2.09 12.47 -1.69
N PRO A 641 3.18 12.92 -1.04
CA PRO A 641 3.46 12.51 0.32
C PRO A 641 2.38 13.02 1.30
N PRO A 642 1.91 12.18 2.24
CA PRO A 642 1.00 12.63 3.29
C PRO A 642 1.66 13.76 4.11
N PRO A 643 0.86 14.61 4.78
CA PRO A 643 1.41 15.62 5.66
C PRO A 643 2.21 14.96 6.81
N LEU A 644 3.35 15.56 7.18
CA LEU A 644 4.20 15.05 8.28
C LEU A 644 3.46 14.96 9.61
N VAL A 645 2.47 15.84 9.80
CA VAL A 645 1.57 15.83 10.96
C VAL A 645 0.18 15.43 10.46
N PRO A 646 -0.30 14.23 10.80
CA PRO A 646 -1.66 13.80 10.49
C PRO A 646 -2.68 14.77 11.09
N SER A 647 -3.74 15.07 10.35
CA SER A 647 -4.87 15.86 10.83
C SER A 647 -6.09 14.97 11.01
N SER A 648 -6.73 15.05 12.17
CA SER A 648 -8.03 14.42 12.42
C SER A 648 -9.21 15.25 11.92
N GLN A 649 -8.94 16.39 11.26
CA GLN A 649 -10.00 17.27 10.76
C GLN A 649 -10.87 16.57 9.71
N HIS A 650 -12.18 16.65 9.92
CA HIS A 650 -13.18 16.12 9.00
C HIS A 650 -13.48 17.12 7.90
N TYR A 651 -13.58 16.61 6.68
CA TYR A 651 -13.93 17.40 5.50
C TYR A 651 -15.07 16.72 4.76
N THR A 652 -16.00 17.54 4.27
CA THR A 652 -17.03 17.13 3.32
C THR A 652 -16.79 17.84 1.99
N LEU A 653 -16.88 17.10 0.90
CA LEU A 653 -16.80 17.64 -0.46
C LEU A 653 -18.11 17.34 -1.18
N ARG A 654 -18.74 18.38 -1.72
CA ARG A 654 -20.04 18.28 -2.40
C ARG A 654 -20.19 19.30 -3.54
N PRO A 655 -21.09 19.07 -4.50
CA PRO A 655 -21.55 20.10 -5.43
C PRO A 655 -22.18 21.29 -4.68
N LEU A 656 -22.23 22.44 -5.36
CA LEU A 656 -22.92 23.64 -4.87
C LEU A 656 -24.41 23.35 -4.64
N LEU A 657 -24.93 23.76 -3.47
CA LEU A 657 -26.34 23.72 -3.12
C LEU A 657 -26.99 25.10 -3.37
N PRO A 658 -28.32 25.17 -3.64
CA PRO A 658 -29.03 26.44 -3.81
C PRO A 658 -28.86 27.40 -2.63
N GLN A 659 -28.72 26.86 -1.42
CA GLN A 659 -28.59 27.63 -0.18
C GLN A 659 -27.25 28.35 -0.07
N ASP A 660 -26.19 27.79 -0.68
CA ASP A 660 -24.86 28.39 -0.71
C ASP A 660 -24.85 29.71 -1.50
N GLN A 661 -25.76 29.85 -2.48
CA GLN A 661 -25.85 31.06 -3.32
C GLN A 661 -26.20 32.30 -2.50
N GLN A 662 -26.90 32.13 -1.37
CA GLN A 662 -27.33 33.23 -0.49
C GLN A 662 -26.32 33.54 0.62
N SER A 663 -25.45 32.58 0.99
CA SER A 663 -24.53 32.68 2.13
C SER A 663 -23.05 32.87 1.74
N TRP A 664 -22.72 32.90 0.44
CA TRP A 664 -21.34 32.91 -0.04
C TRP A 664 -20.49 34.13 0.39
N GLY A 665 -21.10 35.31 0.54
CA GLY A 665 -20.43 36.50 1.08
C GLY A 665 -19.93 36.30 2.52
N ALA A 666 -20.67 35.51 3.33
CA ALA A 666 -20.24 35.10 4.67
C ALA A 666 -19.17 34.00 4.62
N GLY A 667 -19.30 33.04 3.70
CA GLY A 667 -18.28 32.01 3.48
C GLY A 667 -16.91 32.58 3.07
N MET A 668 -16.87 33.63 2.23
CA MET A 668 -15.63 34.32 1.87
C MET A 668 -14.97 35.07 3.04
N ARG A 669 -15.77 35.55 3.99
CA ARG A 669 -15.29 36.14 5.25
C ARG A 669 -14.65 35.08 6.14
N GLU A 670 -15.30 33.92 6.27
CA GLU A 670 -14.80 32.79 7.06
C GLU A 670 -13.56 32.13 6.43
N MET A 671 -13.42 32.16 5.10
CA MET A 671 -12.20 31.74 4.41
C MET A 671 -10.99 32.67 4.64
N GLY A 672 -11.12 33.72 5.46
CA GLY A 672 -10.01 34.54 5.95
C GLY A 672 -9.39 35.47 4.91
N ARG A 673 -10.06 35.68 3.77
CA ARG A 673 -9.56 36.56 2.70
C ARG A 673 -9.85 38.03 2.96
N CYS A 674 -10.91 38.35 3.71
CA CYS A 674 -11.36 39.72 3.99
C CYS A 674 -12.06 39.84 5.35
N PRO A 675 -11.57 40.69 6.28
CA PRO A 675 -12.23 40.90 7.57
C PRO A 675 -13.47 41.82 7.48
N TRP A 676 -13.61 42.62 6.42
CA TRP A 676 -14.67 43.62 6.27
C TRP A 676 -15.89 43.07 5.50
N PRO A 677 -17.14 43.15 6.02
CA PRO A 677 -18.32 42.55 5.40
C PRO A 677 -18.66 43.05 3.98
N SER A 678 -18.60 44.37 3.75
CA SER A 678 -18.89 44.98 2.45
C SER A 678 -17.84 44.63 1.38
N TYR A 679 -16.57 44.49 1.80
CA TYR A 679 -15.47 44.08 0.92
C TYR A 679 -15.53 42.58 0.59
N ALA A 680 -15.92 41.74 1.55
CA ALA A 680 -16.03 40.30 1.37
C ALA A 680 -17.03 39.94 0.25
N LEU A 681 -18.17 40.62 0.19
CA LEU A 681 -19.18 40.40 -0.86
C LEU A 681 -18.66 40.83 -2.24
N ALA A 682 -18.04 42.01 -2.36
CA ALA A 682 -17.48 42.48 -3.62
C ALA A 682 -16.34 41.57 -4.13
N LEU A 683 -15.49 41.07 -3.22
CA LEU A 683 -14.45 40.09 -3.55
C LEU A 683 -15.06 38.74 -3.98
N ALA A 684 -16.11 38.28 -3.30
CA ALA A 684 -16.83 37.06 -3.64
C ALA A 684 -17.43 37.14 -5.05
N ASP A 685 -18.10 38.24 -5.36
CA ASP A 685 -18.66 38.52 -6.69
C ASP A 685 -17.57 38.62 -7.76
N ARG A 686 -16.41 39.20 -7.44
CA ARG A 686 -15.27 39.25 -8.35
C ARG A 686 -14.74 37.86 -8.68
N LEU A 687 -14.52 37.04 -7.65
CA LEU A 687 -13.83 35.77 -7.80
C LEU A 687 -14.75 34.66 -8.34
N LEU A 688 -16.01 34.62 -7.90
CA LEU A 688 -16.89 33.48 -8.14
C LEU A 688 -18.28 33.84 -8.65
N GLY A 689 -18.70 35.10 -8.54
CA GLY A 689 -20.05 35.52 -8.93
C GLY A 689 -20.39 35.19 -10.39
N SER A 690 -19.42 35.30 -11.31
CA SER A 690 -19.63 34.89 -12.71
C SER A 690 -19.86 33.39 -12.85
N PHE A 691 -19.16 32.55 -12.07
CA PHE A 691 -19.36 31.10 -12.09
C PHE A 691 -20.70 30.71 -11.44
N LEU A 692 -21.04 31.32 -10.30
CA LEU A 692 -22.34 31.15 -9.62
C LEU A 692 -23.52 31.41 -10.56
N ARG A 693 -23.45 32.47 -11.36
CA ARG A 693 -24.54 32.85 -12.24
C ARG A 693 -24.56 32.10 -13.57
N LEU A 694 -23.39 31.84 -14.16
CA LEU A 694 -23.28 31.38 -15.56
C LEU A 694 -22.89 29.91 -15.71
N SER A 695 -22.30 29.30 -14.68
CA SER A 695 -21.82 27.92 -14.73
C SER A 695 -21.88 27.22 -13.35
N PRO A 696 -23.02 27.28 -12.62
CA PRO A 696 -23.15 26.71 -11.29
C PRO A 696 -22.96 25.19 -11.24
N GLU A 697 -23.21 24.49 -12.34
CA GLU A 697 -23.13 23.03 -12.46
C GLU A 697 -21.71 22.46 -12.37
N TYR A 698 -20.68 23.30 -12.48
CA TYR A 698 -19.27 22.92 -12.31
C TYR A 698 -18.65 23.58 -11.07
N MET A 699 -19.45 23.73 -10.01
CA MET A 699 -18.97 24.24 -8.73
C MET A 699 -19.08 23.24 -7.60
N PHE A 700 -18.02 23.17 -6.81
CA PHE A 700 -17.86 22.30 -5.66
C PHE A 700 -17.46 23.12 -4.43
N VAL A 701 -17.99 22.71 -3.28
CA VAL A 701 -17.72 23.32 -1.98
C VAL A 701 -17.02 22.29 -1.10
N LEU A 702 -15.95 22.72 -0.46
CA LEU A 702 -15.26 21.99 0.61
C LEU A 702 -15.68 22.60 1.95
N GLU A 703 -16.11 21.76 2.87
CA GLU A 703 -16.59 22.16 4.20
C GLU A 703 -15.83 21.42 5.28
N ASP A 704 -15.56 22.09 6.39
CA ASP A 704 -15.10 21.49 7.64
C ASP A 704 -16.14 21.69 8.75
N THR A 705 -15.81 21.31 9.98
CA THR A 705 -16.70 21.47 11.14
C THR A 705 -17.08 22.92 11.45
N ALA A 706 -16.36 23.90 10.90
CA ALA A 706 -16.64 25.32 11.04
C ALA A 706 -17.39 25.90 9.82
N GLY A 707 -17.80 25.08 8.86
CA GLY A 707 -18.52 25.49 7.65
C GLY A 707 -17.65 25.52 6.39
N PRO A 708 -18.10 26.19 5.31
CA PRO A 708 -17.37 26.29 4.05
C PRO A 708 -15.95 26.82 4.22
N CYS A 709 -14.99 26.03 3.73
CA CYS A 709 -13.55 26.29 3.87
C CYS A 709 -12.79 26.19 2.53
N GLY A 710 -13.46 25.88 1.43
CA GLY A 710 -12.87 25.94 0.09
C GLY A 710 -13.89 25.81 -1.04
N TYR A 711 -13.43 26.12 -2.24
CA TYR A 711 -14.22 26.04 -3.48
C TYR A 711 -13.38 25.61 -4.68
N ALA A 712 -14.06 25.00 -5.64
CA ALA A 712 -13.58 24.82 -6.99
C ALA A 712 -14.71 25.19 -7.95
N ALA A 713 -14.40 26.05 -8.91
CA ALA A 713 -15.35 26.50 -9.92
C ALA A 713 -14.74 26.27 -11.30
N GLY A 714 -15.57 25.80 -12.22
CA GLY A 714 -15.20 25.63 -13.62
C GLY A 714 -16.23 26.22 -14.56
N ALA A 715 -15.79 26.48 -15.79
CA ALA A 715 -16.64 26.75 -16.94
C ALA A 715 -16.25 25.81 -18.07
N LEU A 716 -17.20 25.01 -18.56
CA LEU A 716 -16.92 23.99 -19.58
C LEU A 716 -16.47 24.60 -20.92
N HIS A 717 -17.18 25.63 -21.38
CA HIS A 717 -16.92 26.33 -22.64
C HIS A 717 -16.52 27.77 -22.34
N VAL A 718 -15.22 28.03 -22.30
CA VAL A 718 -14.68 29.33 -21.90
C VAL A 718 -15.10 30.47 -22.82
N GLN A 719 -15.25 30.23 -24.13
CA GLN A 719 -15.61 31.28 -25.08
C GLN A 719 -17.01 31.83 -24.81
N SER A 720 -18.01 30.94 -24.68
CA SER A 720 -19.38 31.34 -24.34
C SER A 720 -19.45 31.94 -22.94
N PHE A 721 -18.68 31.39 -21.98
CA PHE A 721 -18.63 31.91 -20.61
C PHE A 721 -18.08 33.34 -20.55
N LEU A 722 -16.98 33.64 -21.27
CA LEU A 722 -16.40 34.99 -21.31
C LEU A 722 -17.35 35.98 -21.99
N GLN A 723 -18.00 35.61 -23.10
CA GLN A 723 -19.01 36.43 -23.76
C GLN A 723 -20.19 36.73 -22.83
N GLN A 724 -20.75 35.73 -22.15
CA GLN A 724 -21.83 35.92 -21.19
C GLN A 724 -21.38 36.75 -19.99
N ARG A 725 -20.14 36.58 -19.52
CA ARG A 725 -19.57 37.38 -18.46
C ARG A 725 -19.51 38.87 -18.86
N GLU A 726 -19.12 39.17 -20.08
CA GLU A 726 -19.06 40.54 -20.60
C GLU A 726 -20.42 41.18 -20.81
N HIS A 727 -21.38 40.44 -21.37
CA HIS A 727 -22.69 40.99 -21.74
C HIS A 727 -23.73 40.93 -20.61
N ILE A 728 -23.60 40.00 -19.65
CA ILE A 728 -24.60 39.76 -18.60
C ILE A 728 -24.03 40.11 -17.23
N TRP A 729 -22.89 39.52 -16.85
CA TRP A 729 -22.36 39.62 -15.49
C TRP A 729 -21.76 40.99 -15.17
N LEU A 730 -20.80 41.46 -15.98
CA LEU A 730 -20.09 42.72 -15.74
C LEU A 730 -21.03 43.95 -15.71
N PRO A 731 -22.02 44.10 -16.60
CA PRO A 731 -22.99 45.20 -16.51
C PRO A 731 -23.78 45.15 -15.20
N THR A 732 -24.21 43.95 -14.77
CA THR A 732 -24.91 43.78 -13.49
C THR A 732 -24.02 44.20 -12.31
N MET A 733 -22.74 43.82 -12.33
CA MET A 733 -21.80 44.18 -11.25
C MET A 733 -21.45 45.66 -11.23
N ARG A 734 -21.35 46.32 -12.39
CA ARG A 734 -21.12 47.77 -12.49
C ARG A 734 -22.29 48.58 -11.93
N LEU A 735 -23.52 48.07 -12.03
CA LEU A 735 -24.70 48.65 -11.39
C LEU A 735 -24.70 48.40 -9.87
N LYS A 736 -24.36 47.17 -9.45
CA LYS A 736 -24.29 46.80 -8.03
C LYS A 736 -23.17 47.53 -7.28
N TYR A 737 -22.05 47.81 -7.96
CA TYR A 737 -20.86 48.45 -7.42
C TYR A 737 -20.44 49.67 -8.27
N PRO A 738 -21.09 50.83 -8.07
CA PRO A 738 -20.78 52.05 -8.81
C PRO A 738 -19.38 52.60 -8.47
N ARG A 739 -18.80 53.38 -9.38
CA ARG A 739 -17.49 54.05 -9.18
C ARG A 739 -17.56 55.00 -7.98
N THR A 740 -16.72 54.76 -6.97
CA THR A 740 -16.45 55.74 -5.91
C THR A 740 -15.10 56.40 -6.16
N PRO A 741 -14.97 57.74 -6.03
CA PRO A 741 -13.72 58.46 -6.27
C PRO A 741 -12.62 58.16 -5.23
N ASP A 742 -12.98 57.65 -4.04
CA ASP A 742 -12.03 57.35 -2.98
C ASP A 742 -11.45 55.93 -3.14
N GLY A 743 -10.19 55.84 -3.55
CA GLY A 743 -9.45 54.60 -3.86
C GLY A 743 -9.05 53.75 -2.65
N GLY A 744 -10.00 53.41 -1.77
CA GLY A 744 -9.79 52.42 -0.70
C GLY A 744 -9.67 50.98 -1.23
N THR A 745 -9.44 50.00 -0.35
CA THR A 745 -9.33 48.56 -0.70
C THR A 745 -10.56 47.97 -1.38
N VAL A 746 -11.77 48.47 -1.08
CA VAL A 746 -13.00 48.14 -1.83
C VAL A 746 -12.89 48.61 -3.29
N GLY A 747 -12.19 49.71 -3.53
CA GLY A 747 -11.88 50.26 -4.85
C GLY A 747 -11.18 49.26 -5.75
N GLU A 748 -10.24 48.45 -5.29
CA GLU A 748 -9.54 47.47 -6.15
C GLU A 748 -10.48 46.38 -6.69
N ALA A 749 -11.38 45.85 -5.86
CA ALA A 749 -12.38 44.88 -6.29
C ALA A 749 -13.40 45.53 -7.24
N VAL A 750 -13.82 46.77 -6.97
CA VAL A 750 -14.76 47.50 -7.82
C VAL A 750 -14.14 47.91 -9.16
N MET A 751 -12.86 48.30 -9.17
CA MET A 751 -12.08 48.61 -10.38
C MET A 751 -11.89 47.38 -11.25
N SER A 752 -11.81 46.18 -10.66
CA SER A 752 -11.67 44.95 -11.44
C SER A 752 -12.88 44.62 -12.32
N PHE A 753 -14.10 45.05 -11.94
CA PHE A 753 -15.30 44.90 -12.79
C PHE A 753 -15.28 45.84 -14.01
N GLN A 754 -14.31 46.75 -14.05
CA GLN A 754 -14.10 47.74 -15.10
C GLN A 754 -12.84 47.47 -15.90
N ALA A 755 -12.07 46.44 -15.52
CA ALA A 755 -10.93 45.97 -16.28
C ALA A 755 -11.35 45.43 -17.65
N GLU A 756 -10.42 45.47 -18.60
CA GLU A 756 -10.62 44.91 -19.93
C GLU A 756 -10.89 43.39 -19.90
N PRO A 757 -11.56 42.84 -20.93
CA PRO A 757 -11.74 41.42 -21.10
C PRO A 757 -10.44 40.62 -20.98
N LEU A 758 -10.55 39.42 -20.42
CA LEU A 758 -9.43 38.49 -20.35
C LEU A 758 -8.95 38.13 -21.77
N ALA A 759 -7.83 38.69 -22.20
CA ALA A 759 -7.23 38.42 -23.50
C ALA A 759 -6.49 37.07 -23.47
N VAL A 760 -7.21 35.97 -23.66
CA VAL A 760 -6.62 34.63 -23.78
C VAL A 760 -6.30 34.35 -25.25
N PRO A 761 -5.05 33.96 -25.60
CA PRO A 761 -4.70 33.63 -26.97
C PRO A 761 -5.62 32.55 -27.57
N PRO A 762 -6.13 32.68 -28.81
CA PRO A 762 -7.02 31.69 -29.42
C PRO A 762 -6.45 30.26 -29.44
N ALA A 763 -5.12 30.13 -29.59
CA ALA A 763 -4.43 28.84 -29.54
C ALA A 763 -4.56 28.14 -28.18
N VAL A 764 -4.59 28.90 -27.07
CA VAL A 764 -4.85 28.36 -25.73
C VAL A 764 -6.30 27.89 -25.64
N LEU A 765 -7.27 28.69 -26.10
CA LEU A 765 -8.70 28.36 -26.04
C LEU A 765 -9.06 27.11 -26.84
N GLN A 766 -8.37 26.85 -27.96
CA GLN A 766 -8.57 25.63 -28.75
C GLN A 766 -8.11 24.35 -28.03
N ARG A 767 -7.01 24.43 -27.28
CA ARG A 767 -6.41 23.28 -26.58
C ARG A 767 -6.93 23.09 -25.15
N PHE A 768 -7.32 24.18 -24.51
CA PHE A 768 -7.85 24.24 -23.14
C PHE A 768 -9.22 24.94 -23.15
N PRO A 769 -10.29 24.23 -23.57
CA PRO A 769 -11.62 24.83 -23.74
C PRO A 769 -12.31 25.22 -22.44
N SER A 770 -11.76 24.82 -21.28
CA SER A 770 -12.39 25.05 -19.97
C SER A 770 -11.54 25.93 -19.06
N LEU A 771 -12.21 26.83 -18.34
CA LEU A 771 -11.59 27.69 -17.32
C LEU A 771 -11.83 27.09 -15.94
N VAL A 772 -10.83 27.09 -15.06
CA VAL A 772 -10.96 26.63 -13.67
C VAL A 772 -10.40 27.63 -12.67
N GLN A 773 -10.99 27.66 -11.48
CA GLN A 773 -10.53 28.47 -10.36
C GLN A 773 -10.74 27.71 -9.06
N LEU A 774 -9.70 27.66 -8.22
CA LEU A 774 -9.74 26.95 -6.94
C LEU A 774 -9.21 27.85 -5.82
N GLY A 775 -9.79 27.69 -4.64
CA GLY A 775 -9.33 28.40 -3.45
C GLY A 775 -9.73 27.67 -2.18
N THR A 776 -8.80 27.60 -1.23
CA THR A 776 -9.06 27.12 0.12
C THR A 776 -8.74 28.21 1.14
N ALA A 777 -9.37 28.12 2.31
CA ALA A 777 -9.10 28.95 3.45
C ALA A 777 -7.72 28.60 4.05
N PRO A 778 -7.00 29.56 4.67
CA PRO A 778 -5.74 29.29 5.38
C PRO A 778 -5.85 28.24 6.49
N ARG A 779 -7.05 27.99 7.02
CA ARG A 779 -7.30 26.96 8.03
C ARG A 779 -7.26 25.53 7.46
N VAL A 780 -7.43 25.35 6.15
CA VAL A 780 -7.32 24.05 5.48
C VAL A 780 -5.84 23.70 5.34
N ARG A 781 -5.32 22.95 6.32
CA ARG A 781 -3.91 22.51 6.34
C ARG A 781 -3.68 21.20 5.61
N ASP A 782 -4.74 20.45 5.35
CA ASP A 782 -4.66 19.15 4.70
C ASP A 782 -4.60 19.31 3.17
N PRO A 783 -3.44 19.02 2.53
CA PRO A 783 -3.31 19.14 1.09
C PRO A 783 -4.18 18.15 0.31
N GLY A 784 -4.67 17.10 0.96
CA GLY A 784 -5.53 16.08 0.37
C GLY A 784 -6.94 16.59 0.15
N ALA A 785 -7.46 17.38 1.09
CA ALA A 785 -8.78 18.00 0.96
C ALA A 785 -8.84 18.96 -0.24
N ALA A 786 -7.84 19.83 -0.39
CA ALA A 786 -7.71 20.74 -1.53
C ALA A 786 -7.53 19.99 -2.86
N ARG A 787 -6.84 18.84 -2.86
CA ARG A 787 -6.67 18.00 -4.05
C ARG A 787 -7.94 17.24 -4.41
N GLY A 788 -8.64 16.66 -3.44
CA GLY A 788 -9.92 16.00 -3.68
C GLY A 788 -10.92 16.95 -4.34
N LEU A 789 -10.95 18.20 -3.88
CA LEU A 789 -11.72 19.30 -4.48
C LEU A 789 -11.34 19.57 -5.94
N ALA A 790 -10.05 19.58 -6.27
CA ALA A 790 -9.59 19.71 -7.66
C ALA A 790 -9.96 18.50 -8.51
N ILE A 791 -9.73 17.28 -8.01
CA ILE A 791 -10.03 16.03 -8.72
C ILE A 791 -11.52 15.95 -9.06
N ALA A 792 -12.41 16.35 -8.13
CA ALA A 792 -13.86 16.37 -8.39
C ALA A 792 -14.23 17.32 -9.54
N LEU A 793 -13.70 18.55 -9.54
CA LEU A 793 -13.95 19.52 -10.62
C LEU A 793 -13.39 19.02 -11.97
N LEU A 794 -12.14 18.57 -12.00
CA LEU A 794 -11.52 18.08 -13.22
C LEU A 794 -12.26 16.85 -13.79
N SER A 795 -12.73 15.97 -12.89
CA SER A 795 -13.56 14.83 -13.26
C SER A 795 -14.86 15.28 -13.92
N ALA A 796 -15.57 16.24 -13.33
CA ALA A 796 -16.82 16.78 -13.89
C ALA A 796 -16.60 17.43 -15.27
N LEU A 797 -15.54 18.22 -15.45
CA LEU A 797 -15.26 18.86 -16.73
C LEU A 797 -14.87 17.86 -17.83
N ARG A 798 -14.04 16.87 -17.50
CA ARG A 798 -13.67 15.81 -18.44
C ARG A 798 -14.86 14.94 -18.82
N ALA A 799 -15.65 14.56 -17.81
CA ALA A 799 -16.92 13.85 -17.98
C ALA A 799 -17.80 14.56 -19.02
N SER A 800 -17.93 15.88 -18.91
CA SER A 800 -18.68 16.72 -19.85
C SER A 800 -17.97 17.02 -21.18
N GLY A 801 -16.86 16.35 -21.50
CA GLY A 801 -16.20 16.41 -22.81
C GLY A 801 -15.04 17.40 -22.91
N SER A 802 -14.60 18.01 -21.80
CA SER A 802 -13.41 18.86 -21.83
C SER A 802 -12.13 18.06 -22.12
N ARG A 803 -11.29 18.61 -22.99
CA ARG A 803 -9.96 18.05 -23.34
C ARG A 803 -8.82 18.71 -22.56
N GLY A 804 -9.10 19.82 -21.90
CA GLY A 804 -8.08 20.59 -21.19
C GLY A 804 -8.67 21.77 -20.45
N VAL A 805 -8.02 22.14 -19.35
CA VAL A 805 -8.37 23.25 -18.48
C VAL A 805 -7.23 24.25 -18.41
N PHE A 806 -7.56 25.51 -18.14
CA PHE A 806 -6.57 26.51 -17.76
C PHE A 806 -7.07 27.39 -16.62
N CYS A 807 -6.13 28.06 -15.95
CA CYS A 807 -6.40 29.06 -14.93
C CYS A 807 -5.43 30.23 -15.06
N GLU A 808 -5.80 31.36 -14.46
CA GLU A 808 -4.94 32.53 -14.31
C GLU A 808 -4.50 32.63 -12.85
N VAL A 809 -3.19 32.77 -12.62
CA VAL A 809 -2.62 32.90 -11.29
C VAL A 809 -1.67 34.10 -11.27
N SER A 810 -1.71 34.91 -10.21
CA SER A 810 -0.75 36.00 -10.05
C SER A 810 0.65 35.45 -9.72
N THR A 811 1.69 36.02 -10.34
CA THR A 811 3.09 35.66 -10.05
C THR A 811 3.50 35.97 -8.62
N ALA A 812 2.79 36.87 -7.93
CA ALA A 812 2.99 37.15 -6.51
C ALA A 812 2.44 36.04 -5.58
N GLN A 813 1.57 35.16 -6.08
CA GLN A 813 0.92 34.11 -5.30
C GLN A 813 1.65 32.76 -5.47
N HIS A 814 2.91 32.71 -5.00
CA HIS A 814 3.77 31.53 -5.11
C HIS A 814 3.12 30.23 -4.58
N HIS A 815 2.30 30.32 -3.53
CA HIS A 815 1.59 29.15 -2.97
C HIS A 815 0.58 28.55 -3.97
N GLN A 816 -0.14 29.38 -4.73
CA GLN A 816 -1.10 28.91 -5.73
C GLN A 816 -0.37 28.33 -6.95
N LEU A 817 0.69 29.00 -7.42
CA LEU A 817 1.52 28.48 -8.52
C LEU A 817 2.06 27.09 -8.18
N HIS A 818 2.60 26.93 -6.97
CA HIS A 818 3.11 25.65 -6.49
C HIS A 818 2.00 24.60 -6.32
N PHE A 819 0.82 24.99 -5.84
CA PHE A 819 -0.33 24.09 -5.74
C PHE A 819 -0.78 23.58 -7.12
N TYR A 820 -0.97 24.47 -8.09
CA TYR A 820 -1.34 24.09 -9.46
C TYR A 820 -0.24 23.27 -10.15
N GLY A 821 1.03 23.63 -9.96
CA GLY A 821 2.16 22.83 -10.45
C GLY A 821 2.15 21.40 -9.91
N LYS A 822 1.79 21.23 -8.63
CA LYS A 822 1.61 19.91 -7.98
C LYS A 822 0.40 19.14 -8.48
N LEU A 823 -0.58 19.83 -9.07
CA LEU A 823 -1.69 19.23 -9.81
C LEU A 823 -1.33 18.95 -11.28
N GLY A 824 -0.06 19.08 -11.68
CA GLY A 824 0.41 18.87 -13.05
C GLY A 824 -0.01 19.94 -14.05
N PHE A 825 -0.32 21.17 -13.58
CA PHE A 825 -0.51 22.31 -14.47
C PHE A 825 0.85 22.86 -14.90
N VAL A 826 0.96 23.19 -16.19
CA VAL A 826 2.17 23.76 -16.79
C VAL A 826 1.95 25.19 -17.23
N THR A 827 3.02 25.98 -17.27
CA THR A 827 2.95 27.36 -17.77
C THR A 827 2.65 27.38 -19.26
N LEU A 828 1.67 28.18 -19.68
CA LEU A 828 1.32 28.36 -21.08
C LEU A 828 2.06 29.57 -21.69
N PRO A 829 2.65 29.42 -22.90
CA PRO A 829 3.28 30.54 -23.60
C PRO A 829 2.22 31.56 -24.05
N GLY A 830 2.53 32.86 -23.90
CA GLY A 830 1.64 33.98 -24.27
C GLY A 830 0.96 34.70 -23.10
N GLY A 831 1.28 34.35 -21.85
CA GLY A 831 0.66 34.94 -20.64
C GLY A 831 1.06 36.37 -20.26
N GLN A 832 1.90 37.07 -21.06
CA GLN A 832 2.28 38.46 -20.76
C GLN A 832 1.20 39.51 -21.13
N ALA A 833 0.04 39.08 -21.62
CA ALA A 833 -0.97 39.98 -22.18
C ALA A 833 -1.61 40.93 -21.17
N HIS A 834 -1.53 40.71 -19.85
CA HIS A 834 -2.23 41.52 -18.82
C HIS A 834 -1.32 41.94 -17.65
N GLY A 835 -0.24 42.64 -18.00
CA GLY A 835 0.65 43.29 -17.03
C GLY A 835 1.70 42.35 -16.43
N PRO A 836 2.76 42.89 -15.80
CA PRO A 836 3.98 42.16 -15.46
C PRO A 836 3.84 41.08 -14.37
N ARG A 837 2.62 40.70 -13.93
CA ARG A 837 2.38 39.92 -12.70
C ARG A 837 1.31 38.82 -12.76
N THR A 838 0.85 38.37 -13.93
CA THR A 838 -0.06 37.21 -14.06
C THR A 838 0.51 36.15 -15.02
N GLN A 839 0.15 34.90 -14.77
CA GLN A 839 0.65 33.72 -15.50
C GLN A 839 -0.52 32.78 -15.79
N LEU A 840 -0.60 32.32 -17.04
CA LEU A 840 -1.56 31.30 -17.45
C LEU A 840 -0.97 29.91 -17.22
N LEU A 841 -1.73 29.06 -16.55
CA LEU A 841 -1.38 27.66 -16.34
C LEU A 841 -2.43 26.77 -17.02
N GLY A 842 -2.00 25.70 -17.67
CA GLY A 842 -2.87 24.77 -18.39
C GLY A 842 -2.59 23.32 -18.03
N ARG A 843 -3.61 22.47 -18.15
CA ARG A 843 -3.55 21.02 -17.94
C ARG A 843 -4.46 20.30 -18.93
N LEU A 844 -3.96 19.26 -19.58
CA LEU A 844 -4.77 18.37 -20.41
C LEU A 844 -5.54 17.37 -19.53
N LEU A 845 -6.72 16.96 -19.99
CA LEU A 845 -7.62 16.02 -19.29
C LEU A 845 -7.78 14.70 -20.04
#